data_AF-A0A3R6SAG1-F1
#
_entry.id   AF-A0A3R6SAG1-F1
#
_cell.length_a   1.000
_cell.length_b   1.000
_cell.length_c   1.000
_cell.angle_alpha   90.00
_cell.angle_beta   90.00
_cell.angle_gamma   90.00
#
_symmetry.space_group_name_H-M   'P 1'
#
loop_
_entity.id
_entity.type
_entity.pdbx_description
1 polymer ?
#
loop_
_entity_poly.entity_id
_entity_poly.type
_entity_poly.pdbx_seq_one_letter_code
_entity_poly.pdbx_strand_id
1 'polypeptide(L)'
;MRLLTNTFLLAAFLFLPVKVFSQTQQNELEQIRQNYTRSLIDSNNDSDLLNRILAGIPPETEMSDQVVVELHQRYPFNLDKIKEYMDNINEDGSWPDIDYNDTKRSGWDAKKHADRILELAKLYHAEGSSCTWSPRFSTVIHQALDYWFRTKPVCKNWWYNEIGIPKTFGPAFLLLRTQMRPDELKEAVKVMDNARFGMTGQNKVWLAGNVLMKGLLLDDYDLVKAARDTIMSEITTGREEGIKSDWSFHQHGPQQQFGNYGLAYLGEMSFYSELFAGTSFALNAEQQAILNNLLTEGYRWIIWRGYMDVNALDRQLFHNAPIHKALAIGNAANSLKKGSAPADVEKLDAFLNDNFPPQSSDGAVFTGQKHFWDSDQTVHRAPAWMASVKMASQRVIGTELVNEDNLKGFYMGDGATYIYRHGDEYLNVFPFWDWRKIPGITSYESDAPVPSPRSYGAHTRNESSFVGGVTDGHTGMTAMVLNRDGVHARKAWIMTDDYVLCLGAGIKTDSTLSLTTSIDQRKKRGELFYLENNRWNTVNGTFTATGKALRFYHDSTGYILMQPSNSVSISEKRSGSWSDFMGSYTPQTVEGEVVSLYIRHPKESPASYQYLILPAVSADRTASFCTDDIRVLSNDENMQAVGIDNCFYITAYQAGNIRLADDMLLEIQTPGIYMLSVENGAIRVEASDPTHMQTSLSLKINDYALKIMQLVDQVSGQSISITPVISAPLVKHISVDGKKDDWAQIPVAVSGLIAPWDGAVKDQTTFSVCHDRKNLYFIYEVSDSTIIYNNEKTEASVGSSDRIEFFFSKDTTMTDYYCAEIDPHGKVMDYHAKFYRKFNFDWNFKGLKLGTYVGKNTYIVEGSIPLKTLEDMGVISPEGEMCFGVYRADYYGPEEEQVIWSSWIIPDAADPDFHIPSSLGVLKLR
;
A
#
# COMPACT_ATOMS: atom_id res chain seq x y z
N MET A 1 12.19 -49.89 -48.81
CA MET A 1 12.96 -48.93 -49.63
C MET A 1 12.43 -47.52 -49.36
N ARG A 2 12.82 -46.93 -48.22
CA ARG A 2 12.50 -45.54 -47.81
C ARG A 2 13.39 -45.19 -46.63
N LEU A 3 14.60 -44.77 -46.98
CA LEU A 3 15.63 -44.21 -46.10
C LEU A 3 16.40 -43.30 -47.05
N LEU A 4 16.02 -42.01 -47.07
CA LEU A 4 16.67 -40.86 -47.73
C LEU A 4 15.57 -39.83 -48.05
N THR A 5 15.19 -39.01 -47.07
CA THR A 5 14.51 -37.71 -47.23
C THR A 5 14.25 -37.15 -45.83
N ASN A 6 15.30 -36.76 -45.11
CA ASN A 6 15.15 -35.96 -43.88
C ASN A 6 16.39 -35.10 -43.56
N THR A 7 17.06 -34.58 -44.60
CA THR A 7 18.27 -33.75 -44.43
C THR A 7 18.31 -32.50 -45.31
N PHE A 8 17.17 -32.02 -45.81
CA PHE A 8 17.13 -30.79 -46.62
C PHE A 8 16.02 -29.79 -46.29
N LEU A 9 15.30 -29.96 -45.16
CA LEU A 9 14.21 -29.05 -44.76
C LEU A 9 14.47 -28.28 -43.44
N LEU A 10 15.67 -28.37 -42.87
CA LEU A 10 16.03 -27.64 -41.63
C LEU A 10 16.95 -26.43 -41.83
N ALA A 11 17.31 -26.07 -43.07
CA ALA A 11 18.26 -24.97 -43.35
C ALA A 11 17.66 -23.76 -44.10
N ALA A 12 16.33 -23.71 -44.27
CA ALA A 12 15.65 -22.61 -45.00
C ALA A 12 14.75 -21.72 -44.11
N PHE A 13 14.79 -21.88 -42.78
CA PHE A 13 14.06 -21.02 -41.83
C PHE A 13 14.97 -20.14 -40.96
N LEU A 14 16.25 -20.04 -41.29
CA LEU A 14 17.18 -19.06 -40.71
C LEU A 14 17.38 -17.94 -41.74
N PHE A 15 17.13 -16.69 -41.33
CA PHE A 15 17.05 -15.46 -42.14
C PHE A 15 15.70 -15.16 -42.81
N LEU A 16 14.62 -15.11 -42.00
CA LEU A 16 13.67 -14.02 -42.19
C LEU A 16 14.34 -12.76 -41.63
N PRO A 17 14.58 -11.71 -42.44
CA PRO A 17 14.98 -10.44 -41.87
C PRO A 17 13.84 -10.00 -40.96
N VAL A 18 14.12 -9.85 -39.66
CA VAL A 18 13.34 -8.94 -38.83
C VAL A 18 13.43 -7.62 -39.57
N LYS A 19 12.35 -7.25 -40.28
CA LYS A 19 12.20 -5.89 -40.78
C LYS A 19 12.09 -5.02 -39.53
N VAL A 20 13.23 -4.58 -39.03
CA VAL A 20 13.33 -3.32 -38.30
C VAL A 20 12.96 -2.26 -39.34
N PHE A 21 11.66 -2.04 -39.54
CA PHE A 21 11.22 -0.83 -40.21
C PHE A 21 11.76 0.31 -39.37
N SER A 22 12.70 1.10 -39.88
CA SER A 22 12.99 2.39 -39.26
C SER A 22 11.69 3.19 -39.32
N GLN A 23 10.95 3.29 -38.21
CA GLN A 23 9.83 4.21 -38.12
C GLN A 23 10.38 5.62 -38.39
N THR A 24 9.80 6.30 -39.38
CA THR A 24 10.12 7.71 -39.61
C THR A 24 9.52 8.53 -38.47
N GLN A 25 10.08 9.70 -38.18
CA GLN A 25 9.52 10.64 -37.20
C GLN A 25 8.02 10.90 -37.43
N GLN A 26 7.59 11.02 -38.70
CA GLN A 26 6.18 11.16 -39.05
C GLN A 26 5.32 9.95 -38.68
N ASN A 27 5.82 8.73 -38.89
CA ASN A 27 5.09 7.52 -38.51
C ASN A 27 4.91 7.43 -36.99
N GLU A 28 5.90 7.89 -36.22
CA GLU A 28 5.79 7.94 -34.76
C GLU A 28 4.74 8.95 -34.30
N LEU A 29 4.77 10.17 -34.83
CA LEU A 29 3.77 11.20 -34.51
C LEU A 29 2.36 10.73 -34.88
N GLU A 30 2.21 10.05 -36.01
CA GLU A 30 0.92 9.50 -36.42
C GLU A 30 0.44 8.38 -35.48
N GLN A 31 1.33 7.49 -35.05
CA GLN A 31 1.00 6.46 -34.05
C GLN A 31 0.55 7.09 -32.72
N ILE A 32 1.23 8.14 -32.26
CA ILE A 32 0.85 8.88 -31.04
C ILE A 32 -0.54 9.51 -31.21
N ARG A 33 -0.82 10.14 -32.36
CA ARG A 33 -2.16 10.68 -32.63
C ARG A 33 -3.24 9.61 -32.62
N GLN A 34 -2.98 8.46 -33.23
CA GLN A 34 -3.93 7.33 -33.24
C GLN A 34 -4.19 6.80 -31.82
N ASN A 35 -3.14 6.66 -31.00
CA ASN A 35 -3.27 6.28 -29.59
C ASN A 35 -4.11 7.32 -28.82
N TYR A 36 -3.84 8.61 -29.02
CA TYR A 36 -4.61 9.71 -28.39
C TYR A 36 -6.08 9.66 -28.79
N THR A 37 -6.37 9.59 -30.08
CA THR A 37 -7.73 9.52 -30.63
C THR A 37 -8.47 8.30 -30.07
N ARG A 38 -7.81 7.14 -30.03
CA ARG A 38 -8.38 5.92 -29.45
C ARG A 38 -8.77 6.13 -27.98
N SER A 39 -7.87 6.69 -27.17
CA SER A 39 -8.15 7.02 -25.77
C SER A 39 -9.35 7.94 -25.58
N LEU A 40 -9.57 8.92 -26.48
CA LEU A 40 -10.70 9.83 -26.40
C LEU A 40 -12.03 9.17 -26.81
N ILE A 41 -12.01 8.32 -27.84
CA ILE A 41 -13.22 7.80 -28.51
C ILE A 41 -13.67 6.44 -27.97
N ASP A 42 -12.74 5.52 -27.66
CA ASP A 42 -13.04 4.16 -27.18
C ASP A 42 -13.72 4.15 -25.79
N SER A 43 -13.81 5.31 -25.14
CA SER A 43 -14.60 5.48 -23.91
C SER A 43 -16.10 5.17 -24.09
N ASN A 44 -16.63 5.18 -25.33
CA ASN A 44 -18.00 4.75 -25.64
C ASN A 44 -18.13 3.25 -25.97
N ASN A 45 -17.10 2.44 -25.71
CA ASN A 45 -17.16 1.02 -25.97
C ASN A 45 -17.89 0.27 -24.84
N ASP A 46 -19.13 -0.14 -25.10
CA ASP A 46 -19.97 -0.92 -24.17
C ASP A 46 -19.37 -2.28 -23.75
N SER A 47 -18.32 -2.77 -24.43
CA SER A 47 -17.60 -3.97 -24.01
C SER A 47 -16.64 -3.75 -22.84
N ASP A 48 -16.26 -2.49 -22.55
CA ASP A 48 -15.43 -2.16 -21.39
C ASP A 48 -16.26 -2.23 -20.10
N LEU A 49 -15.80 -3.04 -19.16
CA LEU A 49 -16.47 -3.27 -17.89
C LEU A 49 -16.55 -2.01 -17.01
N LEU A 50 -15.47 -1.23 -16.92
CA LEU A 50 -15.42 -0.04 -16.07
C LEU A 50 -16.31 1.06 -16.62
N ASN A 51 -16.36 1.24 -17.94
CA ASN A 51 -17.27 2.18 -18.58
C ASN A 51 -18.74 1.77 -18.36
N ARG A 52 -19.07 0.47 -18.38
CA ARG A 52 -20.43 -0.01 -18.04
C ARG A 52 -20.80 0.28 -16.59
N ILE A 53 -19.88 0.11 -15.65
CA ILE A 53 -20.11 0.47 -14.25
C ILE A 53 -20.34 1.98 -14.13
N LEU A 54 -19.48 2.79 -14.76
CA LEU A 54 -19.61 4.25 -14.78
C LEU A 54 -20.96 4.70 -15.36
N ALA A 55 -21.38 4.14 -16.49
CA ALA A 55 -22.66 4.47 -17.14
C ALA A 55 -23.89 4.13 -16.28
N GLY A 56 -23.75 3.21 -15.31
CA GLY A 56 -24.78 2.90 -14.32
C GLY A 56 -24.89 3.91 -13.17
N ILE A 57 -23.93 4.82 -13.04
CA ILE A 57 -23.91 5.87 -12.01
C ILE A 57 -24.36 7.19 -12.64
N PRO A 58 -25.35 7.90 -12.07
CA PRO A 58 -25.72 9.21 -12.57
C PRO A 58 -24.51 10.16 -12.58
N PRO A 59 -24.25 10.87 -13.69
CA PRO A 59 -23.17 11.87 -13.75
C PRO A 59 -23.32 12.92 -12.65
N GLU A 60 -22.22 13.23 -11.98
CA GLU A 60 -22.16 14.33 -11.02
C GLU A 60 -22.36 15.67 -11.73
N THR A 61 -23.08 16.55 -11.05
CA THR A 61 -23.33 17.92 -11.53
C THR A 61 -22.55 18.97 -10.74
N GLU A 62 -22.10 18.61 -9.53
CA GLU A 62 -21.30 19.45 -8.64
C GLU A 62 -20.07 18.65 -8.17
N MET A 63 -18.89 18.98 -8.71
CA MET A 63 -17.63 18.32 -8.33
C MET A 63 -16.46 19.31 -8.33
N SER A 64 -15.60 19.22 -7.32
CA SER A 64 -14.38 20.04 -7.21
C SER A 64 -13.13 19.35 -7.77
N ASP A 65 -13.21 18.04 -8.03
CA ASP A 65 -12.07 17.21 -8.44
C ASP A 65 -11.96 17.06 -9.96
N GLN A 66 -10.83 17.52 -10.50
CA GLN A 66 -10.51 17.44 -11.93
C GLN A 66 -10.41 16.00 -12.44
N VAL A 67 -9.96 15.03 -11.63
CA VAL A 67 -9.89 13.63 -12.07
C VAL A 67 -11.29 13.09 -12.35
N VAL A 68 -12.26 13.43 -11.51
CA VAL A 68 -13.65 13.01 -11.73
C VAL A 68 -14.26 13.74 -12.92
N VAL A 69 -13.95 15.02 -13.14
CA VAL A 69 -14.33 15.73 -14.38
C VAL A 69 -13.80 15.00 -15.62
N GLU A 70 -12.57 14.52 -15.59
CA GLU A 70 -11.95 13.77 -16.69
C GLU A 70 -12.56 12.37 -16.85
N LEU A 71 -12.84 11.67 -15.74
CA LEU A 71 -13.60 10.42 -15.75
C LEU A 71 -14.96 10.62 -16.42
N HIS A 72 -15.63 11.75 -16.18
CA HIS A 72 -16.93 12.03 -16.76
C HIS A 72 -16.90 12.19 -18.28
N GLN A 73 -15.74 12.45 -18.87
CA GLN A 73 -15.58 12.44 -20.32
C GLN A 73 -15.69 11.03 -20.93
N ARG A 74 -15.74 9.99 -20.10
CA ARG A 74 -15.95 8.60 -20.50
C ARG A 74 -17.41 8.14 -20.41
N TYR A 75 -18.32 9.00 -19.95
CA TYR A 75 -19.74 8.69 -20.05
C TYR A 75 -20.16 8.52 -21.52
N PRO A 76 -21.13 7.64 -21.81
CA PRO A 76 -21.76 7.59 -23.11
C PRO A 76 -22.23 8.97 -23.58
N PHE A 77 -22.11 9.23 -24.88
CA PHE A 77 -22.59 10.48 -25.46
C PHE A 77 -24.05 10.77 -25.08
N ASN A 78 -24.29 11.94 -24.50
CA ASN A 78 -25.66 12.42 -24.28
C ASN A 78 -26.17 13.07 -25.57
N LEU A 79 -26.83 12.28 -26.41
CA LEU A 79 -27.32 12.72 -27.72
C LEU A 79 -28.38 13.83 -27.62
N ASP A 80 -29.18 13.87 -26.55
CA ASP A 80 -30.16 14.93 -26.32
C ASP A 80 -29.46 16.27 -26.02
N LYS A 81 -28.43 16.25 -25.18
CA LYS A 81 -27.59 17.42 -24.88
C LYS A 81 -26.86 17.92 -26.13
N ILE A 82 -26.33 17.01 -26.94
CA ILE A 82 -25.67 17.36 -28.20
C ILE A 82 -26.69 17.97 -29.19
N LYS A 83 -27.89 17.40 -29.29
CA LYS A 83 -28.97 17.98 -30.08
C LYS A 83 -29.28 19.41 -29.67
N GLU A 84 -29.38 19.65 -28.37
CA GLU A 84 -29.61 20.98 -27.83
C GLU A 84 -28.52 21.98 -28.24
N TYR A 85 -27.24 21.60 -28.20
CA TYR A 85 -26.16 22.47 -28.69
C TYR A 85 -26.32 22.82 -30.16
N MET A 86 -26.68 21.83 -30.98
CA MET A 86 -26.82 21.95 -32.42
C MET A 86 -28.01 22.81 -32.82
N ASP A 87 -29.09 22.76 -32.02
CA ASP A 87 -30.34 23.49 -32.26
C ASP A 87 -30.27 24.93 -31.73
N ASN A 88 -29.55 25.18 -30.63
CA ASN A 88 -29.54 26.47 -29.92
C ASN A 88 -28.34 27.39 -30.21
N ILE A 89 -27.39 26.99 -31.06
CA ILE A 89 -26.27 27.87 -31.43
C ILE A 89 -26.77 29.09 -32.23
N ASN A 90 -26.31 30.28 -31.87
CA ASN A 90 -26.60 31.52 -32.58
C ASN A 90 -25.84 31.59 -33.92
N GLU A 91 -26.31 32.45 -34.84
CA GLU A 91 -25.64 32.64 -36.14
C GLU A 91 -24.18 33.09 -36.02
N ASP A 92 -23.83 33.80 -34.95
CA ASP A 92 -22.48 34.29 -34.69
C ASP A 92 -21.54 33.21 -34.10
N GLY A 93 -22.07 32.04 -33.75
CA GLY A 93 -21.36 30.91 -33.15
C GLY A 93 -21.37 30.87 -31.62
N SER A 94 -22.04 31.82 -30.95
CA SER A 94 -22.25 31.77 -29.49
C SER A 94 -23.40 30.83 -29.11
N TRP A 95 -23.39 30.38 -27.86
CA TRP A 95 -24.56 29.74 -27.26
C TRP A 95 -25.22 30.69 -26.25
N PRO A 96 -26.55 30.86 -26.28
CA PRO A 96 -27.25 31.87 -25.49
C PRO A 96 -27.24 31.60 -23.98
N ASP A 97 -26.99 30.36 -23.58
CA ASP A 97 -26.97 29.94 -22.17
C ASP A 97 -25.57 30.03 -21.52
N ILE A 98 -24.57 30.49 -22.26
CA ILE A 98 -23.21 30.73 -21.76
C ILE A 98 -23.00 32.23 -21.50
N ASP A 99 -22.62 32.59 -20.28
CA ASP A 99 -22.21 33.94 -19.92
C ASP A 99 -20.76 34.21 -20.32
N TYR A 100 -20.56 34.70 -21.55
CA TYR A 100 -19.23 35.10 -22.04
C TYR A 100 -18.66 36.35 -21.35
N ASN A 101 -19.46 37.09 -20.57
CA ASN A 101 -19.00 38.22 -19.77
C ASN A 101 -18.60 37.79 -18.35
N ASP A 102 -18.70 36.50 -18.01
CA ASP A 102 -18.31 35.99 -16.70
C ASP A 102 -16.83 36.31 -16.43
N THR A 103 -16.59 36.93 -15.27
CA THR A 103 -15.24 37.32 -14.83
C THR A 103 -14.79 36.58 -13.57
N LYS A 104 -15.49 35.49 -13.18
CA LYS A 104 -15.10 34.63 -12.07
C LYS A 104 -13.70 34.05 -12.30
N ARG A 105 -12.96 33.83 -11.21
CA ARG A 105 -11.64 33.18 -11.22
C ARG A 105 -11.71 31.65 -11.17
N SER A 106 -12.86 31.11 -10.77
CA SER A 106 -13.18 29.68 -10.69
C SER A 106 -14.62 29.48 -11.19
N GLY A 107 -14.89 28.34 -11.82
CA GLY A 107 -16.17 28.08 -12.48
C GLY A 107 -16.45 29.04 -13.64
N TRP A 108 -15.41 29.42 -14.40
CA TRP A 108 -15.51 30.38 -15.49
C TRP A 108 -16.42 29.88 -16.61
N ASP A 109 -17.55 30.55 -16.80
CA ASP A 109 -18.67 30.02 -17.58
C ASP A 109 -18.33 29.84 -19.07
N ALA A 110 -17.52 30.76 -19.64
CA ALA A 110 -17.10 30.69 -21.03
C ALA A 110 -16.30 29.41 -21.37
N LYS A 111 -15.71 28.71 -20.39
CA LYS A 111 -15.06 27.40 -20.62
C LYS A 111 -16.02 26.38 -21.22
N LYS A 112 -17.31 26.44 -20.89
CA LYS A 112 -18.35 25.54 -21.44
C LYS A 112 -18.35 25.53 -22.97
N HIS A 113 -18.00 26.66 -23.61
CA HIS A 113 -17.91 26.74 -25.07
C HIS A 113 -16.86 25.76 -25.62
N ALA A 114 -15.67 25.73 -25.01
CA ALA A 114 -14.62 24.79 -25.40
C ALA A 114 -15.02 23.34 -25.12
N ASP A 115 -15.68 23.08 -23.98
CA ASP A 115 -16.16 21.73 -23.63
C ASP A 115 -17.20 21.22 -24.65
N ARG A 116 -18.13 22.09 -25.10
CA ARG A 116 -19.09 21.76 -26.16
C ARG A 116 -18.42 21.43 -27.49
N ILE A 117 -17.43 22.21 -27.90
CA ILE A 117 -16.67 21.93 -29.13
C ILE A 117 -15.97 20.57 -29.03
N LEU A 118 -15.40 20.23 -27.87
CA LEU A 118 -14.79 18.91 -27.67
C LEU A 118 -15.82 17.77 -27.73
N GLU A 119 -16.98 17.90 -27.09
CA GLU A 119 -18.07 16.92 -27.15
C GLU A 119 -18.54 16.70 -28.61
N LEU A 120 -18.74 17.79 -29.37
CA LEU A 120 -19.13 17.75 -30.78
C LEU A 120 -18.03 17.11 -31.65
N ALA A 121 -16.76 17.47 -31.45
CA ALA A 121 -15.64 16.90 -32.19
C ALA A 121 -15.48 15.40 -31.94
N LYS A 122 -15.66 14.95 -30.69
CA LYS A 122 -15.63 13.52 -30.32
C LYS A 122 -16.73 12.74 -31.04
N LEU A 123 -17.99 13.20 -30.98
CA LEU A 123 -19.07 12.50 -31.65
C LEU A 123 -18.92 12.50 -33.17
N TYR A 124 -18.57 13.65 -33.76
CA TYR A 124 -18.33 13.76 -35.20
C TYR A 124 -17.24 12.80 -35.68
N HIS A 125 -16.15 12.67 -34.92
CA HIS A 125 -15.09 11.70 -35.22
C HIS A 125 -15.54 10.25 -35.03
N ALA A 126 -16.27 9.95 -33.94
CA ALA A 126 -16.75 8.61 -33.61
C ALA A 126 -17.75 8.06 -34.65
N GLU A 127 -18.67 8.88 -35.13
CA GLU A 127 -19.66 8.47 -36.13
C GLU A 127 -19.07 8.32 -37.54
N GLY A 128 -17.95 8.99 -37.82
CA GLY A 128 -17.22 8.90 -39.09
C GLY A 128 -18.14 9.10 -40.31
N SER A 129 -18.03 8.22 -41.31
CA SER A 129 -18.84 8.26 -42.54
C SER A 129 -20.31 7.88 -42.34
N SER A 130 -20.68 7.34 -41.17
CA SER A 130 -22.06 6.97 -40.83
C SER A 130 -22.85 8.09 -40.13
N CYS A 131 -22.18 9.23 -39.87
CA CYS A 131 -22.75 10.40 -39.23
C CYS A 131 -23.91 11.00 -40.02
N THR A 132 -25.14 10.81 -39.52
CA THR A 132 -26.37 11.31 -40.16
C THR A 132 -26.47 12.84 -40.13
N TRP A 133 -25.71 13.49 -39.24
CA TRP A 133 -25.73 14.94 -39.02
C TRP A 133 -24.50 15.64 -39.63
N SER A 134 -23.68 14.92 -40.41
CA SER A 134 -22.33 15.36 -40.81
C SER A 134 -22.23 16.78 -41.39
N PRO A 135 -23.12 17.27 -42.30
CA PRO A 135 -23.02 18.65 -42.79
C PRO A 135 -23.32 19.68 -41.69
N ARG A 136 -24.26 19.35 -40.80
CA ARG A 136 -24.69 20.24 -39.71
C ARG A 136 -23.63 20.28 -38.60
N PHE A 137 -23.05 19.15 -38.20
CA PHE A 137 -21.92 19.10 -37.25
C PHE A 137 -20.75 19.95 -37.69
N SER A 138 -20.28 19.74 -38.93
CA SER A 138 -19.18 20.54 -39.49
C SER A 138 -19.51 22.03 -39.43
N THR A 139 -20.71 22.43 -39.88
CA THR A 139 -21.14 23.84 -39.85
C THR A 139 -21.10 24.42 -38.44
N VAL A 140 -21.69 23.74 -37.45
CA VAL A 140 -21.77 24.24 -36.07
C VAL A 140 -20.41 24.30 -35.40
N ILE A 141 -19.55 23.29 -35.61
CA ILE A 141 -18.18 23.27 -35.07
C ILE A 141 -17.38 24.46 -35.62
N HIS A 142 -17.43 24.72 -36.93
CA HIS A 142 -16.75 25.86 -37.54
C HIS A 142 -17.29 27.20 -37.03
N GLN A 143 -18.62 27.36 -36.91
CA GLN A 143 -19.24 28.56 -36.35
C GLN A 143 -18.76 28.83 -34.91
N ALA A 144 -18.76 27.80 -34.07
CA ALA A 144 -18.32 27.92 -32.68
C ALA A 144 -16.82 28.26 -32.59
N LEU A 145 -15.96 27.59 -33.37
CA LEU A 145 -14.53 27.92 -33.46
C LEU A 145 -14.31 29.38 -33.88
N ASP A 146 -15.01 29.85 -34.91
CA ASP A 146 -14.93 31.23 -35.39
C ASP A 146 -15.34 32.24 -34.31
N TYR A 147 -16.39 31.93 -33.53
CA TYR A 147 -16.79 32.77 -32.41
C TYR A 147 -15.66 32.88 -31.38
N TRP A 148 -15.08 31.76 -30.95
CA TRP A 148 -13.99 31.75 -29.98
C TRP A 148 -12.76 32.51 -30.49
N PHE A 149 -12.35 32.25 -31.73
CA PHE A 149 -11.18 32.90 -32.34
C PHE A 149 -11.38 34.40 -32.58
N ARG A 150 -12.62 34.86 -32.78
CA ARG A 150 -12.94 36.29 -32.91
C ARG A 150 -13.02 36.99 -31.56
N THR A 151 -13.70 36.39 -30.58
CA THR A 151 -13.99 37.04 -29.29
C THR A 151 -12.86 36.91 -28.26
N LYS A 152 -12.06 35.84 -28.35
CA LYS A 152 -10.91 35.54 -27.49
C LYS A 152 -11.20 35.76 -26.00
N PRO A 153 -12.16 35.02 -25.41
CA PRO A 153 -12.50 35.18 -23.99
C PRO A 153 -11.28 34.92 -23.11
N VAL A 154 -11.12 35.72 -22.05
CA VAL A 154 -10.00 35.60 -21.10
C VAL A 154 -10.52 35.52 -19.67
N CYS A 155 -10.05 34.53 -18.93
CA CYS A 155 -10.32 34.40 -17.51
C CYS A 155 -9.31 35.21 -16.68
N LYS A 156 -9.73 35.74 -15.53
CA LYS A 156 -8.82 36.39 -14.56
C LYS A 156 -7.85 35.43 -13.87
N ASN A 157 -8.08 34.12 -13.99
CA ASN A 157 -7.20 33.08 -13.49
C ASN A 157 -6.37 32.53 -14.65
N TRP A 158 -5.04 32.71 -14.55
CA TRP A 158 -4.07 32.29 -15.56
C TRP A 158 -4.23 30.82 -15.95
N TRP A 159 -4.60 29.95 -14.99
CA TRP A 159 -4.75 28.52 -15.20
C TRP A 159 -5.74 28.22 -16.33
N TYR A 160 -6.89 28.91 -16.38
CA TYR A 160 -7.86 28.68 -17.47
C TYR A 160 -7.26 29.04 -18.82
N ASN A 161 -6.47 30.11 -18.89
CA ASN A 161 -5.96 30.63 -20.16
C ASN A 161 -4.77 29.81 -20.69
N GLU A 162 -3.89 29.37 -19.80
CA GLU A 162 -2.63 28.70 -20.15
C GLU A 162 -2.71 27.16 -20.05
N ILE A 163 -3.62 26.64 -19.23
CA ILE A 163 -3.80 25.20 -19.00
C ILE A 163 -5.18 24.73 -19.45
N GLY A 164 -6.25 25.23 -18.84
CA GLY A 164 -7.60 24.69 -18.99
C GLY A 164 -8.12 24.73 -20.43
N ILE A 165 -8.09 25.91 -21.06
CA ILE A 165 -8.54 26.09 -22.44
C ILE A 165 -7.67 25.30 -23.43
N PRO A 166 -6.33 25.36 -23.40
CA PRO A 166 -5.52 24.52 -24.27
C PRO A 166 -5.69 23.01 -24.00
N LYS A 167 -5.94 22.58 -22.76
CA LYS A 167 -6.17 21.17 -22.41
C LYS A 167 -7.52 20.64 -22.92
N THR A 168 -8.55 21.49 -23.00
CA THR A 168 -9.83 21.14 -23.64
C THR A 168 -9.74 21.21 -25.18
N PHE A 169 -9.15 22.28 -25.72
CA PHE A 169 -9.12 22.50 -27.17
C PHE A 169 -8.09 21.66 -27.90
N GLY A 170 -6.93 21.37 -27.31
CA GLY A 170 -5.90 20.53 -27.94
C GLY A 170 -6.46 19.21 -28.48
N PRO A 171 -7.20 18.43 -27.66
CA PRO A 171 -7.93 17.24 -28.11
C PRO A 171 -8.91 17.52 -29.26
N ALA A 172 -9.71 18.58 -29.17
CA ALA A 172 -10.68 18.93 -30.21
C ALA A 172 -9.99 19.30 -31.54
N PHE A 173 -8.93 20.10 -31.49
CA PHE A 173 -8.12 20.48 -32.63
C PHE A 173 -7.44 19.26 -33.26
N LEU A 174 -7.00 18.30 -32.45
CA LEU A 174 -6.40 17.07 -32.96
C LEU A 174 -7.43 16.23 -33.72
N LEU A 175 -8.63 16.06 -33.18
CA LEU A 175 -9.73 15.33 -33.82
C LEU A 175 -10.22 15.99 -35.12
N LEU A 176 -10.15 17.32 -35.18
CA LEU A 176 -10.59 18.17 -36.30
C LEU A 176 -9.45 18.55 -37.26
N ARG A 177 -8.24 18.01 -37.05
CA ARG A 177 -7.01 18.47 -37.71
C ARG A 177 -7.12 18.51 -39.23
N THR A 178 -7.84 17.57 -39.83
CA THR A 178 -8.01 17.50 -41.29
C THR A 178 -9.24 18.24 -41.81
N GLN A 179 -10.11 18.72 -40.91
CA GLN A 179 -11.33 19.45 -41.24
C GLN A 179 -11.20 20.97 -41.05
N MET A 180 -10.28 21.43 -40.18
CA MET A 180 -10.05 22.85 -39.95
C MET A 180 -9.54 23.56 -41.22
N ARG A 181 -10.04 24.78 -41.44
CA ARG A 181 -9.55 25.69 -42.49
C ARG A 181 -8.15 26.23 -42.13
N PRO A 182 -7.34 26.68 -43.11
CA PRO A 182 -6.00 27.19 -42.82
C PRO A 182 -5.94 28.37 -41.85
N ASP A 183 -6.96 29.24 -41.86
CA ASP A 183 -7.12 30.36 -40.92
C ASP A 183 -7.51 29.87 -39.52
N GLU A 184 -8.41 28.90 -39.41
CA GLU A 184 -8.77 28.26 -38.14
C GLU A 184 -7.55 27.57 -37.51
N LEU A 185 -6.78 26.80 -38.29
CA LEU A 185 -5.57 26.13 -37.80
C LEU A 185 -4.56 27.16 -37.23
N LYS A 186 -4.42 28.31 -37.89
CA LYS A 186 -3.53 29.38 -37.42
C LYS A 186 -3.99 29.98 -36.08
N GLU A 187 -5.30 30.17 -35.88
CA GLU A 187 -5.82 30.65 -34.59
C GLU A 187 -5.81 29.55 -33.51
N ALA A 188 -6.04 28.28 -33.88
CA ALA A 188 -5.89 27.13 -33.00
C ALA A 188 -4.47 27.03 -32.42
N VAL A 189 -3.44 27.21 -33.25
CA VAL A 189 -2.03 27.26 -32.80
C VAL A 189 -1.80 28.40 -31.80
N LYS A 190 -2.40 29.58 -32.01
CA LYS A 190 -2.30 30.70 -31.06
C LYS A 190 -2.93 30.38 -29.71
N VAL A 191 -4.04 29.63 -29.69
CA VAL A 191 -4.62 29.14 -28.43
C VAL A 191 -3.63 28.21 -27.72
N MET A 192 -3.00 27.29 -28.46
CA MET A 192 -2.00 26.38 -27.90
C MET A 192 -0.70 27.07 -27.45
N ASP A 193 -0.33 28.21 -28.05
CA ASP A 193 0.85 29.01 -27.67
C ASP A 193 0.76 29.69 -26.30
N ASN A 194 -0.42 29.69 -25.68
CA ASN A 194 -0.59 30.10 -24.29
C ASN A 194 0.08 29.11 -23.33
N ALA A 195 0.25 27.84 -23.71
CA ALA A 195 0.98 26.85 -22.92
C ALA A 195 2.46 26.82 -23.28
N ARG A 196 3.34 26.83 -22.26
CA ARG A 196 4.80 26.84 -22.42
C ARG A 196 5.46 26.02 -21.33
N PHE A 197 6.65 25.46 -21.61
CA PHE A 197 7.45 24.80 -20.59
C PHE A 197 7.77 25.76 -19.44
N GLY A 198 7.62 25.27 -18.21
CA GLY A 198 7.83 26.04 -16.99
C GLY A 198 7.08 25.40 -15.81
N MET A 199 7.06 26.09 -14.67
CA MET A 199 6.43 25.64 -13.42
C MET A 199 7.04 24.33 -12.88
N THR A 200 6.41 23.78 -11.84
CA THR A 200 6.81 22.54 -11.16
C THR A 200 5.60 21.63 -10.92
N GLY A 201 5.86 20.36 -10.61
CA GLY A 201 4.84 19.36 -10.27
C GLY A 201 3.73 19.25 -11.33
N GLN A 202 2.48 19.18 -10.88
CA GLN A 202 1.32 18.97 -11.76
C GLN A 202 1.13 20.07 -12.81
N ASN A 203 1.43 21.34 -12.48
CA ASN A 203 1.34 22.43 -13.45
C ASN A 203 2.35 22.28 -14.60
N LYS A 204 3.56 21.78 -14.30
CA LYS A 204 4.57 21.48 -15.32
C LYS A 204 4.08 20.40 -16.28
N VAL A 205 3.47 19.33 -15.75
CA VAL A 205 2.91 18.23 -16.54
C VAL A 205 1.79 18.72 -17.46
N TRP A 206 0.85 19.52 -16.94
CA TRP A 206 -0.23 20.08 -17.73
C TRP A 206 0.25 20.99 -18.86
N LEU A 207 1.17 21.92 -18.55
CA LEU A 207 1.72 22.82 -19.56
C LEU A 207 2.50 22.05 -20.62
N ALA A 208 3.33 21.08 -20.23
CA ALA A 208 4.05 20.23 -21.16
C ALA A 208 3.10 19.36 -22.00
N GLY A 209 2.00 18.85 -21.43
CA GLY A 209 0.95 18.14 -22.15
C GLY A 209 0.31 18.99 -23.25
N ASN A 210 0.01 20.25 -22.96
CA ASN A 210 -0.51 21.18 -23.97
C ASN A 210 0.53 21.50 -25.06
N VAL A 211 1.81 21.62 -24.69
CA VAL A 211 2.90 21.78 -25.67
C VAL A 211 3.05 20.52 -26.55
N LEU A 212 2.87 19.33 -25.98
CA LEU A 212 2.84 18.07 -26.72
C LEU A 212 1.70 18.07 -27.76
N MET A 213 0.49 18.49 -27.36
CA MET A 213 -0.64 18.59 -28.28
C MET A 213 -0.38 19.57 -29.43
N LYS A 214 0.31 20.68 -29.15
CA LYS A 214 0.77 21.61 -30.20
C LYS A 214 1.74 20.94 -31.17
N GLY A 215 2.72 20.20 -30.65
CA GLY A 215 3.66 19.46 -31.49
C GLY A 215 2.97 18.43 -32.39
N LEU A 216 2.01 17.67 -31.85
CA LEU A 216 1.21 16.72 -32.62
C LEU A 216 0.34 17.38 -33.69
N LEU A 217 -0.20 18.57 -33.41
CA LEU A 217 -0.99 19.35 -34.37
C LEU A 217 -0.12 19.81 -35.56
N LEU A 218 1.12 20.22 -35.28
CA LEU A 218 2.06 20.82 -36.24
C LEU A 218 3.00 19.82 -36.94
N ASP A 219 2.95 18.52 -36.62
CA ASP A 219 3.96 17.53 -37.02
C ASP A 219 5.39 17.88 -36.56
N ASP A 220 5.53 18.54 -35.40
CA ASP A 220 6.82 18.95 -34.83
C ASP A 220 7.37 17.88 -33.89
N TYR A 221 8.24 17.02 -34.43
CA TYR A 221 8.82 15.88 -33.70
C TYR A 221 9.66 16.32 -32.49
N ASP A 222 10.50 17.33 -32.64
CA ASP A 222 11.41 17.77 -31.58
C ASP A 222 10.63 18.43 -30.44
N LEU A 223 9.54 19.14 -30.74
CA LEU A 223 8.66 19.70 -29.72
C LEU A 223 7.90 18.61 -28.95
N VAL A 224 7.39 17.58 -29.64
CA VAL A 224 6.77 16.42 -28.99
C VAL A 224 7.77 15.71 -28.08
N LYS A 225 9.02 15.55 -28.54
CA LYS A 225 10.10 14.96 -27.75
C LYS A 225 10.41 15.77 -26.50
N ALA A 226 10.63 17.07 -26.65
CA ALA A 226 10.90 17.95 -25.52
C ALA A 226 9.77 17.93 -24.48
N ALA A 227 8.52 17.89 -24.95
CA ALA A 227 7.36 17.80 -24.06
C ALA A 227 7.28 16.45 -23.35
N ARG A 228 7.49 15.34 -24.06
CA ARG A 228 7.57 14.00 -23.48
C ARG A 228 8.65 13.95 -22.40
N ASP A 229 9.87 14.38 -22.70
CA ASP A 229 10.98 14.31 -21.74
C ASP A 229 10.71 15.19 -20.50
N THR A 230 10.07 16.33 -20.70
CA THR A 230 9.63 17.21 -19.59
C THR A 230 8.61 16.53 -18.68
N ILE A 231 7.61 15.85 -19.25
CA ILE A 231 6.59 15.11 -18.48
C ILE A 231 7.24 13.94 -17.72
N MET A 232 8.03 13.12 -18.42
CA MET A 232 8.61 11.90 -17.85
C MET A 232 9.67 12.15 -16.78
N SER A 233 10.24 13.36 -16.73
CA SER A 233 11.16 13.77 -15.65
C SER A 233 10.53 13.84 -14.26
N GLU A 234 9.19 13.78 -14.17
CA GLU A 234 8.47 13.73 -12.89
C GLU A 234 8.33 12.31 -12.34
N ILE A 235 8.61 11.27 -13.12
CA ILE A 235 8.47 9.86 -12.71
C ILE A 235 9.73 9.42 -11.96
N THR A 236 9.70 9.58 -10.63
CA THR A 236 10.77 9.16 -9.73
C THR A 236 10.24 8.98 -8.30
N THR A 237 11.00 8.30 -7.45
CA THR A 237 10.71 8.09 -6.02
C THR A 237 11.60 8.95 -5.13
N GLY A 238 11.31 9.01 -3.82
CA GLY A 238 12.23 9.60 -2.83
C GLY A 238 12.22 11.13 -2.73
N ARG A 239 11.27 11.80 -3.37
CA ARG A 239 11.07 13.25 -3.22
C ARG A 239 10.36 13.59 -1.89
N GLU A 240 10.52 14.84 -1.45
CA GLU A 240 9.80 15.37 -0.27
C GLU A 240 8.28 15.28 -0.46
N GLU A 241 7.79 15.66 -1.65
CA GLU A 241 6.42 15.40 -2.12
C GLU A 241 6.48 14.47 -3.33
N GLY A 242 5.51 13.57 -3.46
CA GLY A 242 5.46 12.53 -4.49
C GLY A 242 5.42 11.12 -3.90
N ILE A 243 5.98 10.16 -4.64
CA ILE A 243 5.95 8.74 -4.30
C ILE A 243 6.92 8.47 -3.14
N LYS A 244 6.37 7.85 -2.09
CA LYS A 244 7.06 7.48 -0.85
C LYS A 244 7.61 6.05 -0.91
N SER A 245 8.46 5.73 0.06
CA SER A 245 9.16 4.44 0.10
C SER A 245 8.23 3.25 0.35
N ASP A 246 7.11 3.51 1.04
CA ASP A 246 6.03 2.56 1.29
C ASP A 246 4.99 2.48 0.14
N TRP A 247 5.26 3.17 -0.99
CA TRP A 247 4.35 3.34 -2.13
C TRP A 247 3.08 4.16 -1.82
N SER A 248 3.09 4.94 -0.74
CA SER A 248 2.13 6.03 -0.58
C SER A 248 2.51 7.25 -1.43
N PHE A 249 1.60 8.22 -1.52
CA PHE A 249 1.83 9.45 -2.26
C PHE A 249 1.56 10.66 -1.38
N HIS A 250 2.50 11.61 -1.32
CA HIS A 250 2.35 12.83 -0.52
C HIS A 250 2.32 14.11 -1.33
N GLN A 251 1.53 15.09 -0.89
CA GLN A 251 1.48 16.46 -1.42
C GLN A 251 0.95 17.42 -0.34
N HIS A 252 1.35 18.69 -0.40
CA HIS A 252 1.14 19.71 0.63
C HIS A 252 1.94 19.42 1.90
N GLY A 253 3.20 19.04 1.71
CA GLY A 253 4.08 18.51 2.75
C GLY A 253 3.85 17.01 2.97
N PRO A 254 4.23 16.47 4.15
CA PRO A 254 4.12 15.05 4.45
C PRO A 254 2.68 14.69 4.82
N GLN A 255 1.81 14.70 3.82
CA GLN A 255 0.39 14.39 3.94
C GLN A 255 0.02 13.37 2.87
N GLN A 256 -0.65 12.28 3.25
CA GLN A 256 -1.16 11.28 2.33
C GLN A 256 -2.21 11.88 1.38
N GLN A 257 -2.04 11.63 0.07
CA GLN A 257 -2.81 12.27 -1.02
C GLN A 257 -3.19 11.28 -2.13
N PHE A 258 -3.44 10.01 -1.77
CA PHE A 258 -3.89 8.95 -2.68
C PHE A 258 -5.06 9.39 -3.53
N GLY A 259 -6.17 9.81 -2.93
CA GLY A 259 -7.39 10.15 -3.66
C GLY A 259 -7.33 11.48 -4.40
N ASN A 260 -6.31 12.31 -4.20
CA ASN A 260 -6.29 13.70 -4.68
C ASN A 260 -5.15 13.89 -5.69
N TYR A 261 -4.04 14.50 -5.25
CA TYR A 261 -2.89 14.77 -6.13
C TYR A 261 -2.21 13.50 -6.62
N GLY A 262 -2.13 12.46 -5.78
CA GLY A 262 -1.59 11.16 -6.19
C GLY A 262 -2.46 10.51 -7.27
N LEU A 263 -3.78 10.59 -7.14
CA LEU A 263 -4.73 10.05 -8.11
C LEU A 263 -4.58 10.79 -9.45
N ALA A 264 -4.50 12.12 -9.41
CA ALA A 264 -4.29 12.94 -10.60
C ALA A 264 -2.95 12.57 -11.28
N TYR A 265 -1.88 12.48 -10.48
CA TYR A 265 -0.56 12.09 -10.97
C TYR A 265 -0.58 10.71 -11.65
N LEU A 266 -1.11 9.68 -10.97
CA LEU A 266 -1.13 8.32 -11.52
C LEU A 266 -2.06 8.22 -12.74
N GLY A 267 -3.20 8.90 -12.71
CA GLY A 267 -4.13 9.01 -13.84
C GLY A 267 -3.45 9.60 -15.08
N GLU A 268 -2.75 10.73 -14.94
CA GLU A 268 -2.07 11.34 -16.09
C GLU A 268 -0.86 10.56 -16.58
N MET A 269 -0.02 10.06 -15.66
CA MET A 269 1.17 9.31 -16.06
C MET A 269 0.81 7.97 -16.70
N SER A 270 -0.27 7.32 -16.25
CA SER A 270 -0.81 6.12 -16.92
C SER A 270 -1.34 6.42 -18.32
N PHE A 271 -2.02 7.55 -18.50
CA PHE A 271 -2.46 8.00 -19.83
C PHE A 271 -1.28 8.21 -20.77
N TYR A 272 -0.20 8.86 -20.32
CA TYR A 272 1.00 9.03 -21.15
C TYR A 272 1.74 7.72 -21.43
N SER A 273 1.73 6.76 -20.49
CA SER A 273 2.25 5.41 -20.72
C SER A 273 1.51 4.73 -21.89
N GLU A 274 0.18 4.79 -21.91
CA GLU A 274 -0.62 4.31 -23.04
C GLU A 274 -0.35 5.08 -24.33
N LEU A 275 -0.31 6.42 -24.25
CA LEU A 275 -0.15 7.29 -25.40
C LEU A 275 1.12 6.98 -26.20
N PHE A 276 2.23 6.75 -25.50
CA PHE A 276 3.54 6.49 -26.11
C PHE A 276 3.84 5.02 -26.38
N ALA A 277 2.97 4.10 -25.95
CA ALA A 277 3.16 2.67 -26.15
C ALA A 277 3.34 2.32 -27.65
N GLY A 278 4.34 1.48 -27.94
CA GLY A 278 4.67 1.06 -29.30
C GLY A 278 5.41 2.09 -30.16
N THR A 279 5.95 3.15 -29.55
CA THR A 279 6.77 4.20 -30.20
C THR A 279 8.12 4.35 -29.51
N SER A 280 9.09 5.07 -30.11
CA SER A 280 10.36 5.38 -29.42
C SER A 280 10.20 6.32 -28.22
N PHE A 281 9.03 6.92 -28.04
CA PHE A 281 8.69 7.77 -26.90
C PHE A 281 8.24 6.99 -25.66
N ALA A 282 8.09 5.67 -25.75
CA ALA A 282 7.66 4.82 -24.65
C ALA A 282 8.47 5.08 -23.37
N LEU A 283 7.84 4.87 -22.21
CA LEU A 283 8.53 4.93 -20.92
C LEU A 283 9.62 3.87 -20.89
N ASN A 284 10.74 4.19 -20.23
CA ASN A 284 11.75 3.16 -19.99
C ASN A 284 11.24 2.17 -18.90
N ALA A 285 11.95 1.04 -18.75
CA ALA A 285 11.53 -0.02 -17.83
C ALA A 285 11.42 0.46 -16.37
N GLU A 286 12.32 1.34 -15.93
CA GLU A 286 12.31 1.90 -14.57
C GLU A 286 11.08 2.80 -14.33
N GLN A 287 10.82 3.74 -15.24
CA GLN A 287 9.67 4.63 -15.18
C GLN A 287 8.36 3.85 -15.20
N GLN A 288 8.25 2.84 -16.06
CA GLN A 288 7.08 1.99 -16.12
C GLN A 288 6.91 1.17 -14.83
N ALA A 289 7.99 0.60 -14.28
CA ALA A 289 7.97 -0.14 -13.03
C ALA A 289 7.55 0.74 -11.83
N ILE A 290 8.00 2.00 -11.77
CA ILE A 290 7.58 2.95 -10.71
C ILE A 290 6.06 3.16 -10.74
N LEU A 291 5.47 3.37 -11.93
CA LEU A 291 4.01 3.57 -12.04
C LEU A 291 3.23 2.29 -11.73
N ASN A 292 3.71 1.15 -12.23
CA ASN A 292 3.10 -0.15 -11.97
C ASN A 292 3.11 -0.46 -10.46
N ASN A 293 4.25 -0.28 -9.80
CA ASN A 293 4.39 -0.51 -8.36
C ASN A 293 3.61 0.51 -7.51
N LEU A 294 3.55 1.78 -7.90
CA LEU A 294 2.68 2.74 -7.22
C LEU A 294 1.22 2.26 -7.19
N LEU A 295 0.76 1.68 -8.30
CA LEU A 295 -0.59 1.10 -8.38
C LEU A 295 -0.70 -0.20 -7.58
N THR A 296 0.19 -1.17 -7.80
CA THR A 296 0.05 -2.53 -7.25
C THR A 296 0.45 -2.63 -5.77
N GLU A 297 1.42 -1.84 -5.34
CA GLU A 297 1.92 -1.80 -3.96
C GLU A 297 1.31 -0.64 -3.14
N GLY A 298 0.76 0.39 -3.78
CA GLY A 298 0.07 1.50 -3.12
C GLY A 298 -1.45 1.40 -3.24
N TYR A 299 -1.99 1.77 -4.40
CA TYR A 299 -3.44 1.93 -4.62
C TYR A 299 -4.24 0.63 -4.45
N ARG A 300 -3.68 -0.54 -4.78
CA ARG A 300 -4.36 -1.84 -4.62
C ARG A 300 -4.87 -2.07 -3.20
N TRP A 301 -4.16 -1.55 -2.19
CA TRP A 301 -4.55 -1.70 -0.79
C TRP A 301 -5.80 -0.89 -0.44
N ILE A 302 -5.94 0.33 -0.97
CA ILE A 302 -6.98 1.29 -0.58
C ILE A 302 -8.24 1.26 -1.48
N ILE A 303 -8.28 0.43 -2.52
CA ILE A 303 -9.49 0.18 -3.30
C ILE A 303 -10.11 -1.12 -2.82
N TRP A 304 -11.39 -1.12 -2.45
CA TRP A 304 -12.13 -2.32 -2.07
C TRP A 304 -13.44 -2.40 -2.87
N ARG A 305 -13.58 -3.46 -3.68
CA ARG A 305 -14.81 -3.76 -4.43
C ARG A 305 -15.39 -2.59 -5.23
N GLY A 306 -14.52 -1.77 -5.81
CA GLY A 306 -14.89 -0.64 -6.66
C GLY A 306 -15.10 0.65 -5.89
N TYR A 307 -14.67 0.72 -4.63
CA TYR A 307 -14.74 1.90 -3.78
C TYR A 307 -13.37 2.23 -3.21
N MET A 308 -12.98 3.50 -3.27
CA MET A 308 -11.80 4.01 -2.59
C MET A 308 -12.10 4.23 -1.11
N ASP A 309 -11.17 3.82 -0.26
CA ASP A 309 -11.20 4.07 1.18
C ASP A 309 -11.39 5.56 1.49
N VAL A 310 -12.30 5.88 2.41
CA VAL A 310 -12.55 7.24 2.90
C VAL A 310 -11.28 7.90 3.45
N ASN A 311 -10.40 7.14 4.12
CA ASN A 311 -9.12 7.68 4.58
C ASN A 311 -8.23 8.16 3.42
N ALA A 312 -8.36 7.53 2.25
CA ALA A 312 -7.61 7.90 1.05
C ALA A 312 -8.19 9.10 0.30
N LEU A 313 -9.48 9.42 0.47
CA LEU A 313 -10.14 10.61 -0.12
C LEU A 313 -9.61 11.92 0.47
N ASP A 314 -9.25 11.87 1.75
CA ASP A 314 -8.82 13.01 2.55
C ASP A 314 -9.82 14.18 2.42
N ARG A 315 -9.45 15.32 1.81
CA ARG A 315 -10.36 16.47 1.72
C ARG A 315 -11.55 16.32 0.75
N GLN A 316 -11.46 15.45 -0.25
CA GLN A 316 -12.41 15.44 -1.38
C GLN A 316 -13.57 14.46 -1.13
N LEU A 317 -14.44 14.84 -0.20
CA LEU A 317 -15.55 14.03 0.32
C LEU A 317 -16.87 14.29 -0.41
N PHE A 318 -16.86 14.52 -1.73
CA PHE A 318 -18.05 14.86 -2.51
C PHE A 318 -18.94 13.63 -2.82
N HIS A 319 -20.11 13.87 -3.42
CA HIS A 319 -21.07 12.83 -3.76
C HIS A 319 -20.45 11.77 -4.69
N ASN A 320 -20.62 10.50 -4.36
CA ASN A 320 -20.03 9.35 -5.05
C ASN A 320 -18.48 9.37 -5.17
N ALA A 321 -17.77 10.16 -4.35
CA ALA A 321 -16.31 10.24 -4.41
C ALA A 321 -15.59 8.86 -4.32
N PRO A 322 -15.96 7.94 -3.40
CA PRO A 322 -15.34 6.61 -3.34
C PRO A 322 -15.36 5.83 -4.66
N ILE A 323 -16.52 5.79 -5.33
CA ILE A 323 -16.69 4.96 -6.54
C ILE A 323 -16.07 5.61 -7.76
N HIS A 324 -16.22 6.93 -7.93
CA HIS A 324 -15.61 7.64 -9.06
C HIS A 324 -14.08 7.57 -9.01
N LYS A 325 -13.47 7.76 -7.83
CA LYS A 325 -12.02 7.70 -7.70
C LYS A 325 -11.47 6.27 -7.87
N ALA A 326 -12.20 5.26 -7.43
CA ALA A 326 -11.84 3.87 -7.73
C ALA A 326 -11.89 3.57 -9.23
N LEU A 327 -12.95 3.99 -9.94
CA LEU A 327 -13.06 3.82 -11.40
C LEU A 327 -11.94 4.55 -12.15
N ALA A 328 -11.53 5.73 -11.68
CA ALA A 328 -10.38 6.45 -12.25
C ALA A 328 -9.08 5.62 -12.14
N ILE A 329 -8.82 4.99 -10.99
CA ILE A 329 -7.66 4.08 -10.83
C ILE A 329 -7.81 2.81 -11.67
N GLY A 330 -9.00 2.23 -11.78
CA GLY A 330 -9.25 1.10 -12.66
C GLY A 330 -8.90 1.42 -14.11
N ASN A 331 -9.27 2.62 -14.58
CA ASN A 331 -8.91 3.09 -15.91
C ASN A 331 -7.39 3.33 -16.04
N ALA A 332 -6.74 3.86 -15.00
CA ALA A 332 -5.28 4.01 -14.99
C ALA A 332 -4.56 2.65 -15.12
N ALA A 333 -5.06 1.60 -14.47
CA ALA A 333 -4.53 0.24 -14.63
C ALA A 333 -4.64 -0.24 -16.09
N ASN A 334 -5.80 -0.03 -16.73
CA ASN A 334 -6.01 -0.37 -18.15
C ASN A 334 -5.03 0.36 -19.09
N SER A 335 -4.74 1.63 -18.83
CA SER A 335 -3.76 2.41 -19.59
C SER A 335 -2.33 1.90 -19.36
N LEU A 336 -1.93 1.65 -18.11
CA LEU A 336 -0.59 1.11 -17.80
C LEU A 336 -0.30 -0.23 -18.47
N LYS A 337 -1.31 -1.11 -18.61
CA LYS A 337 -1.15 -2.40 -19.30
C LYS A 337 -0.59 -2.27 -20.72
N LYS A 338 -0.85 -1.16 -21.42
CA LYS A 338 -0.40 -0.94 -22.81
C LYS A 338 1.10 -0.74 -22.94
N GLY A 339 1.73 -0.13 -21.93
CA GLY A 339 3.18 0.11 -21.86
C GLY A 339 3.96 -0.92 -21.05
N SER A 340 3.27 -1.82 -20.35
CA SER A 340 3.85 -2.74 -19.36
C SER A 340 4.37 -4.05 -19.96
N ALA A 341 5.39 -4.61 -19.30
CA ALA A 341 5.85 -5.98 -19.59
C ALA A 341 4.78 -7.02 -19.17
N PRO A 342 4.76 -8.23 -19.76
CA PRO A 342 3.74 -9.25 -19.48
C PRO A 342 3.55 -9.57 -17.98
N ALA A 343 4.65 -9.68 -17.21
CA ALA A 343 4.59 -9.96 -15.78
C ALA A 343 3.90 -8.85 -14.97
N ASP A 344 4.04 -7.58 -15.38
CA ASP A 344 3.35 -6.47 -14.73
C ASP A 344 1.90 -6.36 -15.19
N VAL A 345 1.60 -6.72 -16.45
CA VAL A 345 0.23 -6.83 -16.95
C VAL A 345 -0.58 -7.82 -16.10
N GLU A 346 0.01 -8.96 -15.74
CA GLU A 346 -0.63 -9.94 -14.84
C GLU A 346 -0.96 -9.36 -13.46
N LYS A 347 -0.06 -8.54 -12.88
CA LYS A 347 -0.32 -7.85 -11.60
C LYS A 347 -1.43 -6.81 -11.71
N LEU A 348 -1.46 -6.04 -12.81
CA LEU A 348 -2.50 -5.05 -13.09
C LEU A 348 -3.86 -5.72 -13.33
N ASP A 349 -3.89 -6.87 -14.00
CA ASP A 349 -5.08 -7.69 -14.16
C ASP A 349 -5.56 -8.27 -12.82
N ALA A 350 -4.64 -8.72 -11.96
CA ALA A 350 -4.99 -9.14 -10.60
C ALA A 350 -5.62 -7.98 -9.80
N PHE A 351 -5.05 -6.77 -9.85
CA PHE A 351 -5.64 -5.58 -9.24
C PHE A 351 -7.08 -5.33 -9.73
N LEU A 352 -7.33 -5.41 -11.04
CA LEU A 352 -8.65 -5.21 -11.61
C LEU A 352 -9.64 -6.29 -11.16
N ASN A 353 -9.22 -7.56 -11.19
CA ASN A 353 -10.05 -8.70 -10.81
C ASN A 353 -10.39 -8.73 -9.31
N ASP A 354 -9.47 -8.29 -8.45
CA ASP A 354 -9.70 -8.22 -7.00
C ASP A 354 -10.74 -7.16 -6.64
N ASN A 355 -10.79 -6.07 -7.41
CA ASN A 355 -11.46 -4.85 -7.00
C ASN A 355 -12.70 -4.52 -7.83
N PHE A 356 -12.86 -5.02 -9.05
CA PHE A 356 -14.02 -4.68 -9.89
C PHE A 356 -14.78 -5.95 -10.30
N PRO A 357 -16.12 -5.92 -10.37
CA PRO A 357 -16.93 -7.08 -10.72
C PRO A 357 -16.76 -7.47 -12.20
N PRO A 358 -16.93 -8.75 -12.61
CA PRO A 358 -17.31 -9.88 -11.77
C PRO A 358 -16.12 -10.38 -10.94
N GLN A 359 -16.35 -10.58 -9.64
CA GLN A 359 -15.35 -11.19 -8.76
C GLN A 359 -15.21 -12.66 -9.15
N SER A 360 -13.97 -13.11 -9.37
CA SER A 360 -13.67 -14.51 -9.69
C SER A 360 -14.16 -15.43 -8.57
N SER A 361 -14.87 -16.50 -8.92
CA SER A 361 -15.25 -17.56 -7.97
C SER A 361 -14.09 -18.49 -7.61
N ASP A 362 -13.02 -18.48 -8.42
CA ASP A 362 -11.99 -19.54 -8.44
C ASP A 362 -10.56 -19.00 -8.15
N GLY A 363 -10.42 -17.71 -7.82
CA GLY A 363 -9.12 -17.04 -7.60
C GLY A 363 -8.73 -16.93 -6.13
N ALA A 364 -7.42 -16.89 -5.84
CA ALA A 364 -6.90 -16.48 -4.54
C ALA A 364 -7.25 -15.01 -4.28
N VAL A 365 -7.89 -14.71 -3.15
CA VAL A 365 -8.28 -13.35 -2.77
C VAL A 365 -7.06 -12.59 -2.26
N PHE A 366 -6.83 -11.37 -2.76
CA PHE A 366 -5.78 -10.49 -2.23
C PHE A 366 -6.09 -10.08 -0.78
N THR A 367 -5.29 -10.62 0.13
CA THR A 367 -5.42 -10.49 1.59
C THR A 367 -4.08 -10.12 2.23
N GLY A 368 -4.14 -9.67 3.49
CA GLY A 368 -2.99 -9.34 4.32
C GLY A 368 -3.08 -7.95 4.94
N GLN A 369 -1.99 -7.49 5.52
CA GLN A 369 -1.90 -6.20 6.21
C GLN A 369 -0.70 -5.39 5.75
N LYS A 370 -0.98 -4.13 5.38
CA LYS A 370 0.04 -3.14 5.04
C LYS A 370 -0.01 -1.95 5.98
N HIS A 371 1.15 -1.61 6.54
CA HIS A 371 1.39 -0.32 7.19
C HIS A 371 2.16 0.60 6.23
N PHE A 372 1.59 1.74 5.91
CA PHE A 372 2.23 2.84 5.19
C PHE A 372 2.97 3.72 6.20
N TRP A 373 4.23 3.37 6.51
CA TRP A 373 5.05 4.03 7.53
C TRP A 373 5.36 5.50 7.21
N ASP A 374 5.38 5.91 5.93
CA ASP A 374 5.53 7.32 5.57
C ASP A 374 4.21 8.08 5.76
N SER A 375 3.05 7.41 5.75
CA SER A 375 1.71 8.03 5.77
C SER A 375 0.94 7.86 7.09
N ASP A 376 1.49 7.19 8.10
CA ASP A 376 0.80 6.85 9.36
C ASP A 376 -0.59 6.20 9.10
N GLN A 377 -0.68 5.29 8.11
CA GLN A 377 -1.92 4.59 7.74
C GLN A 377 -1.72 3.08 7.72
N THR A 378 -2.67 2.33 8.28
CA THR A 378 -2.69 0.85 8.21
C THR A 378 -3.93 0.40 7.45
N VAL A 379 -3.77 -0.58 6.55
CA VAL A 379 -4.85 -1.23 5.83
C VAL A 379 -4.74 -2.75 6.03
N HIS A 380 -5.84 -3.39 6.39
CA HIS A 380 -5.97 -4.83 6.50
C HIS A 380 -7.04 -5.34 5.55
N ARG A 381 -6.75 -6.38 4.78
CA ARG A 381 -7.66 -7.04 3.85
C ARG A 381 -7.81 -8.50 4.25
N ALA A 382 -9.00 -8.84 4.71
CA ALA A 382 -9.42 -10.21 4.92
C ALA A 382 -10.16 -10.72 3.66
N PRO A 383 -10.43 -12.03 3.54
CA PRO A 383 -11.10 -12.58 2.36
C PRO A 383 -12.46 -11.95 2.04
N ALA A 384 -13.20 -11.50 3.06
CA ALA A 384 -14.57 -10.99 2.92
C ALA A 384 -14.74 -9.49 3.28
N TRP A 385 -13.70 -8.82 3.76
CA TRP A 385 -13.78 -7.44 4.24
C TRP A 385 -12.41 -6.74 4.27
N MET A 386 -12.41 -5.41 4.36
CA MET A 386 -11.23 -4.56 4.53
C MET A 386 -11.42 -3.61 5.71
N ALA A 387 -10.35 -3.32 6.46
CA ALA A 387 -10.28 -2.23 7.42
C ALA A 387 -9.15 -1.27 7.08
N SER A 388 -9.31 0.00 7.46
CA SER A 388 -8.23 0.97 7.45
C SER A 388 -8.24 1.85 8.68
N VAL A 389 -7.05 2.27 9.12
CA VAL A 389 -6.84 3.22 10.21
C VAL A 389 -5.90 4.32 9.71
N LYS A 390 -6.35 5.58 9.74
CA LYS A 390 -5.51 6.75 9.45
C LYS A 390 -5.19 7.49 10.73
N MET A 391 -3.91 7.77 10.92
CA MET A 391 -3.37 8.48 12.06
C MET A 391 -2.63 9.73 11.60
N ALA A 392 -2.10 10.47 12.56
CA ALA A 392 -1.25 11.62 12.36
C ALA A 392 -0.17 11.63 13.44
N SER A 393 0.95 12.26 13.15
CA SER A 393 2.08 12.40 14.07
C SER A 393 2.74 13.77 13.90
N GLN A 394 3.85 13.98 14.60
CA GLN A 394 4.72 15.11 14.29
C GLN A 394 5.28 15.05 12.86
N ARG A 395 5.37 13.85 12.26
CA ARG A 395 5.88 13.61 10.91
C ARG A 395 4.80 13.77 9.84
N VAL A 396 3.58 13.31 10.10
CA VAL A 396 2.49 13.27 9.10
C VAL A 396 1.33 14.21 9.45
N ILE A 397 0.84 14.95 8.46
CA ILE A 397 -0.36 15.78 8.57
C ILE A 397 -1.60 14.90 8.40
N GLY A 398 -2.52 14.93 9.37
CA GLY A 398 -3.67 14.02 9.39
C GLY A 398 -4.81 14.39 8.44
N THR A 399 -4.94 15.67 8.09
CA THR A 399 -6.03 16.17 7.24
C THR A 399 -5.72 17.59 6.74
N GLU A 400 -6.36 17.99 5.65
CA GLU A 400 -6.32 19.37 5.16
C GLU A 400 -7.72 19.93 4.87
N LEU A 401 -7.73 21.25 4.68
CA LEU A 401 -8.81 22.03 4.09
C LEU A 401 -8.20 22.90 2.99
N VAL A 402 -8.64 22.73 1.75
CA VAL A 402 -8.17 23.53 0.60
C VAL A 402 -9.36 24.12 -0.12
N ASN A 403 -9.26 25.40 -0.49
CA ASN A 403 -10.36 26.22 -0.99
C ASN A 403 -11.52 26.22 0.03
N GLU A 404 -12.49 25.31 -0.13
CA GLU A 404 -13.64 25.11 0.74
C GLU A 404 -14.01 23.61 0.87
N ASP A 405 -13.10 22.72 0.49
CA ASP A 405 -13.27 21.27 0.64
C ASP A 405 -12.82 20.85 2.06
N ASN A 406 -13.62 20.03 2.72
CA ASN A 406 -13.39 19.44 4.04
C ASN A 406 -13.45 20.41 5.24
N LEU A 407 -14.46 21.29 5.27
CA LEU A 407 -14.60 22.31 6.33
C LEU A 407 -14.74 21.73 7.75
N LYS A 408 -15.15 20.45 7.88
CA LYS A 408 -15.40 19.77 9.17
C LYS A 408 -14.45 18.60 9.46
N GLY A 409 -13.43 18.36 8.64
CA GLY A 409 -12.58 17.16 8.71
C GLY A 409 -11.50 17.10 9.79
N PHE A 410 -11.49 18.00 10.77
CA PHE A 410 -10.37 18.17 11.71
C PHE A 410 -9.93 16.89 12.44
N TYR A 411 -10.84 15.96 12.73
CA TYR A 411 -10.53 14.71 13.45
C TYR A 411 -10.16 13.51 12.57
N MET A 412 -10.05 13.68 11.25
CA MET A 412 -9.82 12.54 10.33
C MET A 412 -8.45 11.86 10.46
N GLY A 413 -7.49 12.47 11.19
CA GLY A 413 -6.17 11.89 11.49
C GLY A 413 -6.03 11.31 12.90
N ASP A 414 -7.12 11.20 13.68
CA ASP A 414 -7.05 10.80 15.11
C ASP A 414 -7.30 9.30 15.35
N GLY A 415 -6.87 8.46 14.40
CA GLY A 415 -7.19 7.03 14.38
C GLY A 415 -8.55 6.75 13.73
N ALA A 416 -8.87 7.46 12.64
CA ALA A 416 -10.10 7.25 11.88
C ALA A 416 -10.12 5.84 11.28
N THR A 417 -11.07 5.02 11.73
CA THR A 417 -11.13 3.58 11.48
C THR A 417 -12.34 3.20 10.64
N TYR A 418 -12.14 2.80 9.39
CA TYR A 418 -13.23 2.38 8.50
C TYR A 418 -13.19 0.89 8.22
N ILE A 419 -14.36 0.26 8.20
CA ILE A 419 -14.57 -1.18 7.95
C ILE A 419 -15.53 -1.37 6.78
N TYR A 420 -15.10 -2.10 5.76
CA TYR A 420 -15.80 -2.32 4.50
C TYR A 420 -16.02 -3.81 4.25
N ARG A 421 -17.26 -4.21 3.95
CA ARG A 421 -17.62 -5.52 3.43
C ARG A 421 -18.09 -5.39 1.99
N HIS A 422 -19.05 -4.50 1.77
CA HIS A 422 -19.62 -4.16 0.48
C HIS A 422 -18.79 -3.13 -0.28
N GLY A 423 -18.17 -2.19 0.45
CA GLY A 423 -17.44 -1.04 -0.08
C GLY A 423 -18.25 0.26 0.01
N ASP A 424 -19.57 0.19 0.13
CA ASP A 424 -20.47 1.34 0.15
C ASP A 424 -21.01 1.71 1.55
N GLU A 425 -20.43 1.15 2.62
CA GLU A 425 -20.82 1.41 4.02
C GLU A 425 -20.84 2.90 4.40
N TYR A 426 -19.91 3.67 3.82
CA TYR A 426 -19.76 5.11 4.05
C TYR A 426 -20.08 5.94 2.79
N LEU A 427 -20.60 5.32 1.73
CA LEU A 427 -20.96 6.04 0.52
C LEU A 427 -22.08 7.04 0.81
N ASN A 428 -21.81 8.32 0.55
CA ASN A 428 -22.77 9.43 0.66
C ASN A 428 -23.35 9.67 2.07
N VAL A 429 -22.66 9.20 3.11
CA VAL A 429 -23.12 9.36 4.51
C VAL A 429 -22.68 10.69 5.16
N PHE A 430 -21.68 11.36 4.59
CA PHE A 430 -21.00 12.51 5.21
C PHE A 430 -21.91 13.69 5.63
N PRO A 431 -22.99 14.05 4.90
CA PRO A 431 -23.93 15.08 5.36
C PRO A 431 -24.60 14.77 6.70
N PHE A 432 -24.63 13.49 7.10
CA PHE A 432 -25.33 13.01 8.29
C PHE A 432 -24.38 12.69 9.45
N TRP A 433 -23.07 12.90 9.26
CA TRP A 433 -22.08 12.67 10.29
C TRP A 433 -22.12 13.73 11.38
N ASP A 434 -22.04 13.24 12.63
CA ASP A 434 -21.39 14.00 13.69
C ASP A 434 -19.87 13.87 13.49
N TRP A 435 -19.23 14.96 13.07
CA TRP A 435 -17.81 15.03 12.75
C TRP A 435 -16.89 14.93 13.97
N ARG A 436 -17.43 14.92 15.20
CA ARG A 436 -16.70 14.53 16.42
C ARG A 436 -16.81 13.03 16.72
N LYS A 437 -17.62 12.30 15.95
CA LYS A 437 -17.80 10.85 16.08
C LYS A 437 -17.42 10.11 14.80
N ILE A 438 -16.44 10.63 14.05
CA ILE A 438 -15.81 9.88 12.96
C ILE A 438 -15.42 8.49 13.49
N PRO A 439 -15.72 7.40 12.77
CA PRO A 439 -15.41 6.05 13.23
C PRO A 439 -13.98 5.92 13.78
N GLY A 440 -13.81 5.32 14.97
CA GLY A 440 -12.51 5.04 15.61
C GLY A 440 -11.88 6.16 16.45
N ILE A 441 -12.26 7.44 16.26
CA ILE A 441 -11.56 8.56 16.92
C ILE A 441 -11.92 8.68 18.41
N THR A 442 -11.05 9.34 19.18
CA THR A 442 -11.38 9.83 20.53
C THR A 442 -11.43 11.36 20.53
N SER A 443 -12.59 11.97 20.84
CA SER A 443 -12.76 13.42 20.79
C SER A 443 -13.75 13.94 21.85
N TYR A 444 -13.88 15.26 21.98
CA TYR A 444 -14.83 15.90 22.89
C TYR A 444 -16.29 15.62 22.56
N GLU A 445 -17.12 15.36 23.57
CA GLU A 445 -18.58 15.43 23.45
C GLU A 445 -19.02 16.90 23.57
N SER A 446 -19.30 17.55 22.43
CA SER A 446 -19.64 18.98 22.38
C SER A 446 -20.41 19.36 21.12
N ASP A 447 -21.36 20.29 21.28
CA ASP A 447 -22.13 20.89 20.18
C ASP A 447 -21.47 22.14 19.58
N ALA A 448 -20.28 22.53 20.07
CA ALA A 448 -19.53 23.65 19.51
C ALA A 448 -19.14 23.38 18.04
N PRO A 449 -18.93 24.41 17.21
CA PRO A 449 -18.40 24.21 15.85
C PRO A 449 -17.12 23.35 15.85
N VAL A 450 -16.99 22.47 14.86
CA VAL A 450 -15.76 21.67 14.69
C VAL A 450 -14.60 22.64 14.42
N PRO A 451 -13.40 22.44 15.03
CA PRO A 451 -12.22 23.23 14.70
C PRO A 451 -11.95 23.22 13.19
N SER A 452 -11.56 24.36 12.62
CA SER A 452 -11.21 24.41 11.18
C SER A 452 -9.72 24.11 10.97
N PRO A 453 -9.35 23.14 10.11
CA PRO A 453 -7.95 22.86 9.79
C PRO A 453 -7.17 24.10 9.31
N ARG A 454 -7.84 25.02 8.61
CA ARG A 454 -7.22 26.23 8.05
C ARG A 454 -6.76 27.23 9.11
N SER A 455 -7.53 27.42 10.17
CA SER A 455 -7.18 28.36 11.26
C SER A 455 -6.29 27.72 12.32
N TYR A 456 -6.31 26.38 12.43
CA TYR A 456 -5.55 25.65 13.45
C TYR A 456 -4.11 25.33 13.03
N GLY A 457 -3.75 25.45 11.74
CA GLY A 457 -2.36 25.45 11.27
C GLY A 457 -1.59 24.20 11.74
N ALA A 458 -0.54 24.39 12.54
CA ALA A 458 0.29 23.29 13.06
C ALA A 458 -0.50 22.25 13.89
N HIS A 459 -1.64 22.62 14.49
CA HIS A 459 -2.47 21.71 15.30
C HIS A 459 -3.29 20.70 14.47
N THR A 460 -3.19 20.71 13.14
CA THR A 460 -3.69 19.59 12.31
C THR A 460 -2.81 18.35 12.43
N ARG A 461 -1.61 18.49 12.99
CA ARG A 461 -0.75 17.39 13.40
C ARG A 461 -1.08 16.95 14.81
N ASN A 462 -0.72 15.70 15.10
CA ASN A 462 -0.71 15.15 16.43
C ASN A 462 0.64 15.47 17.10
N GLU A 463 0.65 15.93 18.34
CA GLU A 463 1.86 16.31 19.08
C GLU A 463 2.55 15.10 19.72
N SER A 464 2.70 14.03 18.93
CA SER A 464 3.40 12.81 19.32
C SER A 464 4.13 12.22 18.12
N SER A 465 5.33 11.71 18.37
CA SER A 465 6.09 10.91 17.40
C SER A 465 5.74 9.42 17.51
N PHE A 466 5.14 8.93 18.61
CA PHE A 466 4.84 7.51 18.76
C PHE A 466 3.55 7.14 18.01
N VAL A 467 3.68 6.88 16.71
CA VAL A 467 2.61 6.51 15.79
C VAL A 467 3.18 5.57 14.73
N GLY A 468 2.61 4.38 14.57
CA GLY A 468 3.13 3.42 13.59
C GLY A 468 2.43 2.07 13.63
N GLY A 469 3.04 1.07 13.00
CA GLY A 469 2.52 -0.29 12.99
C GLY A 469 3.61 -1.33 12.76
N VAL A 470 3.33 -2.55 13.23
CA VAL A 470 4.10 -3.75 12.96
C VAL A 470 3.21 -4.75 12.23
N THR A 471 3.74 -5.44 11.22
CA THR A 471 3.02 -6.44 10.43
C THR A 471 4.00 -7.50 9.92
N ASP A 472 3.56 -8.76 9.88
CA ASP A 472 4.26 -9.84 9.17
C ASP A 472 3.84 -9.95 7.69
N GLY A 473 2.97 -9.04 7.23
CA GLY A 473 2.35 -9.03 5.92
C GLY A 473 0.94 -9.62 5.90
N HIS A 474 0.55 -10.40 6.92
CA HIS A 474 -0.78 -11.01 7.03
C HIS A 474 -1.62 -10.33 8.13
N THR A 475 -1.06 -10.20 9.33
CA THR A 475 -1.68 -9.59 10.51
C THR A 475 -0.71 -8.62 11.17
N GLY A 476 -1.18 -7.86 12.15
CA GLY A 476 -0.29 -7.03 12.95
C GLY A 476 -0.99 -6.12 13.94
N MET A 477 -0.19 -5.23 14.52
CA MET A 477 -0.64 -4.23 15.48
C MET A 477 -0.24 -2.83 15.01
N THR A 478 -1.18 -1.90 15.07
CA THR A 478 -0.91 -0.48 14.83
C THR A 478 -1.29 0.33 16.06
N ALA A 479 -0.53 1.39 16.35
CA ALA A 479 -0.69 2.16 17.58
C ALA A 479 -0.43 3.65 17.36
N MET A 480 -1.12 4.45 18.15
CA MET A 480 -1.03 5.91 18.18
C MET A 480 -1.06 6.39 19.63
N VAL A 481 -0.08 7.20 20.00
CA VAL A 481 -0.25 8.13 21.14
C VAL A 481 -0.88 9.39 20.59
N LEU A 482 -2.17 9.59 20.87
CA LEU A 482 -2.90 10.83 20.59
C LEU A 482 -2.53 11.86 21.67
N ASN A 483 -2.05 13.00 21.22
CA ASN A 483 -1.77 14.19 22.00
C ASN A 483 -2.19 15.41 21.16
N ARG A 484 -3.42 15.88 21.36
CA ARG A 484 -3.96 16.98 20.54
C ARG A 484 -5.07 17.74 21.26
N ASP A 485 -4.95 19.06 21.28
CA ASP A 485 -5.96 19.99 21.81
C ASP A 485 -6.49 19.58 23.21
N GLY A 486 -5.53 19.24 24.10
CA GLY A 486 -5.82 18.81 25.46
C GLY A 486 -6.31 17.36 25.60
N VAL A 487 -6.54 16.64 24.49
CA VAL A 487 -6.89 15.21 24.49
C VAL A 487 -5.63 14.36 24.46
N HIS A 488 -5.53 13.43 25.43
CA HIS A 488 -4.49 12.42 25.45
C HIS A 488 -5.10 11.02 25.46
N ALA A 489 -4.59 10.12 24.62
CA ALA A 489 -4.97 8.71 24.63
C ALA A 489 -3.86 7.85 24.01
N ARG A 490 -3.74 6.60 24.46
CA ARG A 490 -3.04 5.56 23.73
C ARG A 490 -4.07 4.69 23.05
N LYS A 491 -3.97 4.56 21.73
CA LYS A 491 -4.92 3.83 20.89
C LYS A 491 -4.14 2.75 20.16
N ALA A 492 -4.66 1.52 20.16
CA ALA A 492 -4.08 0.44 19.40
C ALA A 492 -5.16 -0.41 18.73
N TRP A 493 -4.79 -0.98 17.59
CA TRP A 493 -5.64 -1.85 16.79
C TRP A 493 -4.85 -3.11 16.43
N ILE A 494 -5.45 -4.27 16.67
CA ILE A 494 -4.98 -5.56 16.17
C ILE A 494 -6.02 -6.05 15.17
N MET A 495 -5.59 -6.31 13.93
CA MET A 495 -6.49 -6.70 12.84
C MET A 495 -6.19 -8.13 12.43
N THR A 496 -7.15 -9.03 12.66
CA THR A 496 -7.11 -10.43 12.22
C THR A 496 -8.09 -10.62 11.06
N ASP A 497 -8.06 -11.79 10.41
CA ASP A 497 -9.04 -12.12 9.36
C ASP A 497 -10.50 -12.14 9.84
N ASP A 498 -10.72 -12.33 11.15
CA ASP A 498 -12.05 -12.50 11.75
C ASP A 498 -12.59 -11.22 12.41
N TYR A 499 -11.71 -10.35 12.94
CA TYR A 499 -12.12 -9.18 13.69
C TYR A 499 -11.03 -8.11 13.82
N VAL A 500 -11.44 -6.90 14.17
CA VAL A 500 -10.56 -5.82 14.62
C VAL A 500 -10.73 -5.63 16.11
N LEU A 501 -9.68 -5.86 16.88
CA LEU A 501 -9.60 -5.55 18.31
C LEU A 501 -9.05 -4.15 18.50
N CYS A 502 -9.84 -3.29 19.15
CA CYS A 502 -9.51 -1.91 19.43
C CYS A 502 -9.29 -1.70 20.93
N LEU A 503 -8.13 -1.17 21.29
CA LEU A 503 -7.74 -0.86 22.66
C LEU A 503 -7.48 0.63 22.84
N GLY A 504 -7.87 1.15 24.00
CA GLY A 504 -7.62 2.52 24.42
C GLY A 504 -7.18 2.54 25.87
N ALA A 505 -6.17 3.35 26.20
CA ALA A 505 -5.70 3.53 27.57
C ALA A 505 -5.23 4.97 27.83
N GLY A 506 -5.24 5.36 29.10
CA GLY A 506 -4.76 6.69 29.51
C GLY A 506 -5.57 7.84 28.90
N ILE A 507 -6.86 7.62 28.65
CA ILE A 507 -7.75 8.59 28.00
C ILE A 507 -8.06 9.69 29.01
N LYS A 508 -7.58 10.90 28.73
CA LYS A 508 -7.76 12.06 29.61
C LYS A 508 -7.82 13.36 28.82
N THR A 509 -8.37 14.38 29.48
CA THR A 509 -8.46 15.73 28.94
C THR A 509 -8.10 16.77 30.01
N ASP A 510 -7.54 17.90 29.59
CA ASP A 510 -7.38 19.10 30.41
C ASP A 510 -8.67 19.94 30.54
N SER A 511 -9.70 19.65 29.74
CA SER A 511 -11.01 20.31 29.73
C SER A 511 -11.95 19.79 30.84
N THR A 512 -13.11 20.44 31.00
CA THR A 512 -14.22 19.94 31.82
C THR A 512 -15.21 19.08 31.02
N LEU A 513 -15.05 19.00 29.69
CA LEU A 513 -15.91 18.22 28.81
C LEU A 513 -15.61 16.72 28.90
N SER A 514 -16.63 15.89 28.68
CA SER A 514 -16.46 14.45 28.49
C SER A 514 -15.77 14.16 27.17
N LEU A 515 -15.04 13.06 27.12
CA LEU A 515 -14.53 12.50 25.86
C LEU A 515 -15.44 11.36 25.39
N THR A 516 -15.42 11.11 24.09
CA THR A 516 -16.06 9.95 23.48
C THR A 516 -15.07 9.22 22.60
N THR A 517 -15.17 7.89 22.55
CA THR A 517 -14.55 7.09 21.49
C THR A 517 -15.65 6.57 20.58
N SER A 518 -15.62 6.97 19.31
CA SER A 518 -16.55 6.44 18.30
C SER A 518 -16.11 5.04 17.88
N ILE A 519 -17.03 4.08 17.91
CA ILE A 519 -16.81 2.73 17.39
C ILE A 519 -17.13 2.71 15.90
N ASP A 520 -18.30 3.25 15.52
CA ASP A 520 -18.76 3.28 14.14
C ASP A 520 -19.79 4.40 13.94
N GLN A 521 -19.89 4.89 12.70
CA GLN A 521 -20.88 5.85 12.25
C GLN A 521 -21.06 5.72 10.72
N ARG A 522 -22.05 4.95 10.31
CA ARG A 522 -22.24 4.49 8.92
C ARG A 522 -23.67 4.62 8.44
N LYS A 523 -23.87 4.40 7.13
CA LYS A 523 -25.19 4.35 6.51
C LYS A 523 -26.02 3.23 7.13
N LYS A 524 -27.27 3.51 7.49
CA LYS A 524 -28.19 2.46 7.97
C LYS A 524 -28.61 1.58 6.79
N ARG A 525 -28.28 0.28 6.87
CA ARG A 525 -28.88 -0.78 6.04
C ARG A 525 -29.50 -1.84 6.94
N GLY A 526 -30.83 -1.90 6.97
CA GLY A 526 -31.55 -2.70 7.96
C GLY A 526 -31.43 -2.13 9.38
N GLU A 527 -31.94 -2.88 10.35
CA GLU A 527 -32.00 -2.45 11.74
C GLU A 527 -30.68 -2.65 12.50
N LEU A 528 -30.40 -1.75 13.44
CA LEU A 528 -29.36 -1.94 14.47
C LEU A 528 -29.96 -2.70 15.64
N PHE A 529 -29.31 -3.77 16.05
CA PHE A 529 -29.73 -4.60 17.16
C PHE A 529 -28.76 -4.53 18.34
N TYR A 530 -29.29 -4.70 19.55
CA TYR A 530 -28.53 -4.97 20.77
C TYR A 530 -28.99 -6.29 21.39
N LEU A 531 -28.05 -7.03 21.98
CA LEU A 531 -28.34 -8.31 22.62
C LEU A 531 -28.63 -8.12 24.11
N GLU A 532 -29.80 -8.58 24.56
CA GLU A 532 -30.19 -8.59 25.97
C GLU A 532 -30.94 -9.87 26.29
N ASN A 533 -30.59 -10.56 27.38
CA ASN A 533 -31.21 -11.82 27.79
C ASN A 533 -31.24 -12.88 26.66
N ASN A 534 -30.15 -13.00 25.90
CA ASN A 534 -30.01 -13.87 24.71
C ASN A 534 -31.06 -13.61 23.61
N ARG A 535 -31.59 -12.39 23.52
CA ARG A 535 -32.51 -11.96 22.46
C ARG A 535 -32.03 -10.67 21.82
N TRP A 536 -32.13 -10.61 20.50
CA TRP A 536 -31.84 -9.40 19.73
C TRP A 536 -33.03 -8.44 19.81
N ASN A 537 -32.77 -7.22 20.26
CA ASN A 537 -33.75 -6.14 20.34
C ASN A 537 -33.30 -4.99 19.42
N THR A 538 -34.26 -4.30 18.81
CA THR A 538 -33.96 -3.18 17.90
C THR A 538 -33.66 -1.91 18.68
N VAL A 539 -32.63 -1.17 18.24
CA VAL A 539 -32.37 0.20 18.70
C VAL A 539 -33.29 1.16 17.95
N ASN A 540 -34.21 1.81 18.67
CA ASN A 540 -35.12 2.83 18.12
C ASN A 540 -34.72 4.21 18.66
N GLY A 541 -34.11 5.06 17.83
CA GLY A 541 -33.55 6.33 18.28
C GLY A 541 -32.25 6.12 19.04
N THR A 542 -32.16 6.61 20.27
CA THR A 542 -30.96 6.46 21.13
C THR A 542 -31.17 5.38 22.20
N PHE A 543 -30.22 4.47 22.31
CA PHE A 543 -30.12 3.48 23.38
C PHE A 543 -28.82 3.67 24.15
N THR A 544 -28.85 3.54 25.47
CA THR A 544 -27.68 3.64 26.34
C THR A 544 -27.62 2.41 27.23
N ALA A 545 -26.45 1.79 27.31
CA ALA A 545 -26.24 0.59 28.11
C ALA A 545 -24.88 0.59 28.78
N THR A 546 -24.86 -0.01 29.97
CA THR A 546 -23.65 -0.28 30.74
C THR A 546 -23.67 -1.77 31.09
N GLY A 547 -22.58 -2.47 30.79
CA GLY A 547 -22.49 -3.91 31.03
C GLY A 547 -21.19 -4.47 30.51
N LYS A 548 -20.82 -5.67 30.97
CA LYS A 548 -19.68 -6.41 30.44
C LYS A 548 -20.10 -7.15 29.17
N ALA A 549 -19.29 -7.08 28.11
CA ALA A 549 -19.53 -7.78 26.85
C ALA A 549 -20.86 -7.41 26.17
N LEU A 550 -21.22 -6.12 26.13
CA LEU A 550 -22.39 -5.66 25.37
C LEU A 550 -22.20 -5.99 23.88
N ARG A 551 -23.24 -6.54 23.25
CA ARG A 551 -23.18 -6.97 21.84
C ARG A 551 -24.20 -6.21 21.01
N PHE A 552 -23.74 -5.76 19.85
CA PHE A 552 -24.56 -5.10 18.85
C PHE A 552 -24.37 -5.77 17.50
N TYR A 553 -25.35 -5.63 16.62
CA TYR A 553 -25.30 -6.17 15.27
C TYR A 553 -25.99 -5.24 14.28
N HIS A 554 -25.33 -4.96 13.16
CA HIS A 554 -25.87 -4.15 12.06
C HIS A 554 -25.22 -4.59 10.75
N ASP A 555 -26.02 -4.79 9.70
CA ASP A 555 -25.56 -5.06 8.32
C ASP A 555 -24.36 -6.04 8.20
N SER A 556 -24.51 -7.26 8.74
CA SER A 556 -23.43 -8.26 8.75
C SER A 556 -22.15 -7.85 9.51
N THR A 557 -22.26 -6.91 10.44
CA THR A 557 -21.18 -6.45 11.30
C THR A 557 -21.59 -6.61 12.76
N GLY A 558 -20.82 -7.38 13.52
CA GLY A 558 -20.97 -7.52 14.97
C GLY A 558 -20.08 -6.53 15.71
N TYR A 559 -20.53 -6.05 16.86
CA TYR A 559 -19.73 -5.22 17.76
C TYR A 559 -19.80 -5.81 19.17
N ILE A 560 -18.66 -5.97 19.84
CA ILE A 560 -18.61 -6.51 21.21
C ILE A 560 -17.77 -5.57 22.08
N LEU A 561 -18.39 -4.94 23.07
CA LEU A 561 -17.71 -4.06 24.02
C LEU A 561 -17.30 -4.87 25.24
N MET A 562 -16.01 -5.18 25.34
CA MET A 562 -15.46 -6.14 26.30
C MET A 562 -15.37 -5.59 27.74
N GLN A 563 -15.59 -4.28 27.92
CA GLN A 563 -15.51 -3.61 29.21
C GLN A 563 -16.83 -2.92 29.61
N PRO A 564 -17.11 -2.80 30.93
CA PRO A 564 -18.24 -2.01 31.40
C PRO A 564 -17.99 -0.54 31.07
N SER A 565 -18.73 -0.01 30.11
CA SER A 565 -18.63 1.40 29.74
C SER A 565 -19.99 1.93 29.33
N ASN A 566 -20.15 3.25 29.43
CA ASN A 566 -21.38 3.95 29.07
C ASN A 566 -21.49 4.00 27.55
N SER A 567 -21.97 2.91 26.96
CA SER A 567 -22.14 2.79 25.52
C SER A 567 -23.42 3.47 25.08
N VAL A 568 -23.35 4.13 23.94
CA VAL A 568 -24.48 4.76 23.28
C VAL A 568 -24.57 4.23 21.87
N SER A 569 -25.75 3.77 21.49
CA SER A 569 -26.06 3.36 20.13
C SER A 569 -27.26 4.16 19.61
N ILE A 570 -27.19 4.56 18.35
CA ILE A 570 -28.16 5.42 17.71
C ILE A 570 -28.56 4.78 16.37
N SER A 571 -29.87 4.73 16.11
CA SER A 571 -30.43 4.46 14.79
C SER A 571 -31.51 5.49 14.51
N GLU A 572 -31.24 6.41 13.58
CA GLU A 572 -32.13 7.53 13.32
C GLU A 572 -32.01 8.08 11.90
N LYS A 573 -33.05 8.81 11.50
CA LYS A 573 -33.05 9.65 10.31
C LYS A 573 -32.44 11.01 10.67
N ARG A 574 -31.50 11.49 9.85
CA ARG A 574 -30.87 12.82 9.98
C ARG A 574 -31.09 13.64 8.72
N SER A 575 -31.08 14.95 8.92
CA SER A 575 -31.00 15.93 7.84
C SER A 575 -29.63 16.60 7.86
N GLY A 576 -29.11 16.94 6.70
CA GLY A 576 -27.80 17.59 6.56
C GLY A 576 -27.67 18.29 5.22
N SER A 577 -26.49 18.82 4.92
CA SER A 577 -26.17 19.41 3.62
C SER A 577 -24.75 19.03 3.20
N TRP A 578 -24.52 18.87 1.90
CA TRP A 578 -23.16 18.72 1.36
C TRP A 578 -22.36 20.03 1.51
N SER A 579 -23.02 21.17 1.35
CA SER A 579 -22.41 22.51 1.48
C SER A 579 -21.79 22.80 2.85
N ASP A 580 -22.19 22.05 3.88
CA ASP A 580 -21.67 22.16 5.24
C ASP A 580 -20.19 21.84 5.38
N PHE A 581 -19.67 20.98 4.50
CA PHE A 581 -18.28 20.52 4.53
C PHE A 581 -17.61 20.56 3.16
N MET A 582 -18.38 20.63 2.07
CA MET A 582 -17.93 20.92 0.72
C MET A 582 -18.51 22.26 0.28
N GLY A 583 -17.88 23.37 0.62
CA GLY A 583 -18.47 24.72 0.48
C GLY A 583 -18.83 25.16 -0.95
N SER A 584 -18.30 24.45 -1.96
CA SER A 584 -18.66 24.64 -3.37
C SER A 584 -20.04 24.09 -3.76
N TYR A 585 -20.63 23.20 -2.94
CA TYR A 585 -21.95 22.63 -3.21
C TYR A 585 -23.05 23.66 -3.01
N THR A 586 -24.09 23.58 -3.83
CA THR A 586 -25.29 24.40 -3.63
C THR A 586 -25.92 24.05 -2.27
N PRO A 587 -26.25 25.03 -1.42
CA PRO A 587 -26.93 24.77 -0.17
C PRO A 587 -28.29 24.09 -0.38
N GLN A 588 -28.32 22.79 -0.11
CA GLN A 588 -29.50 21.95 -0.20
C GLN A 588 -29.57 21.02 1.00
N THR A 589 -30.73 20.96 1.65
CA THR A 589 -31.00 19.97 2.69
C THR A 589 -31.27 18.61 2.04
N VAL A 590 -30.54 17.60 2.50
CA VAL A 590 -30.73 16.19 2.16
C VAL A 590 -31.08 15.41 3.43
N GLU A 591 -31.68 14.24 3.26
CA GLU A 591 -32.04 13.34 4.36
C GLU A 591 -31.42 11.96 4.15
N GLY A 592 -31.08 11.30 5.24
CA GLY A 592 -30.53 9.95 5.24
C GLY A 592 -30.68 9.28 6.60
N GLU A 593 -30.42 7.98 6.64
CA GLU A 593 -30.48 7.20 7.88
C GLU A 593 -29.08 6.72 8.26
N VAL A 594 -28.75 6.83 9.54
CA VAL A 594 -27.43 6.47 10.08
C VAL A 594 -27.54 5.56 11.29
N VAL A 595 -26.50 4.76 11.46
CA VAL A 595 -26.21 4.02 12.68
C VAL A 595 -24.93 4.57 13.28
N SER A 596 -24.93 4.84 14.58
CA SER A 596 -23.75 5.30 15.32
C SER A 596 -23.60 4.55 16.64
N LEU A 597 -22.38 4.13 16.97
CA LEU A 597 -22.03 3.47 18.22
C LEU A 597 -20.81 4.19 18.82
N TYR A 598 -20.86 4.55 20.09
CA TYR A 598 -19.72 5.19 20.77
C TYR A 598 -19.71 4.91 22.27
N ILE A 599 -18.55 5.12 22.90
CA ILE A 599 -18.31 4.99 24.33
C ILE A 599 -18.09 6.37 24.92
N ARG A 600 -18.78 6.70 26.02
CA ARG A 600 -18.51 7.93 26.80
C ARG A 600 -17.48 7.68 27.89
N HIS A 601 -16.50 8.58 27.96
CA HIS A 601 -15.44 8.60 28.96
C HIS A 601 -15.65 9.80 29.89
N PRO A 602 -16.15 9.59 31.12
CA PRO A 602 -16.22 10.66 32.10
C PRO A 602 -14.82 11.11 32.51
N LYS A 603 -14.70 12.35 33.01
CA LYS A 603 -13.42 12.94 33.42
C LYS A 603 -12.71 12.20 34.56
N GLU A 604 -13.43 11.42 35.35
CA GLU A 604 -12.92 10.85 36.59
C GLU A 604 -11.96 9.68 36.33
N SER A 605 -10.66 9.97 36.42
CA SER A 605 -9.51 9.08 36.18
C SER A 605 -9.25 8.73 34.70
N PRO A 606 -8.01 8.38 34.32
CA PRO A 606 -7.71 8.02 32.93
C PRO A 606 -8.57 6.83 32.52
N ALA A 607 -9.45 7.05 31.54
CA ALA A 607 -10.34 6.02 31.05
C ALA A 607 -9.60 5.09 30.07
N SER A 608 -10.22 3.94 29.79
CA SER A 608 -9.76 2.96 28.82
C SER A 608 -10.94 2.49 27.96
N TYR A 609 -10.64 1.88 26.81
CA TYR A 609 -11.60 1.10 26.03
C TYR A 609 -11.05 -0.23 25.55
N GLN A 610 -11.96 -1.19 25.35
CA GLN A 610 -11.72 -2.48 24.73
C GLN A 610 -12.99 -2.89 23.98
N TYR A 611 -12.91 -3.00 22.66
CA TYR A 611 -14.03 -3.48 21.85
C TYR A 611 -13.55 -4.23 20.61
N LEU A 612 -14.42 -5.09 20.09
CA LEU A 612 -14.25 -5.81 18.84
C LEU A 612 -15.23 -5.28 17.80
N ILE A 613 -14.76 -5.20 16.55
CA ILE A 613 -15.61 -5.13 15.36
C ILE A 613 -15.42 -6.45 14.60
N LEU A 614 -16.51 -7.14 14.31
CA LEU A 614 -16.53 -8.43 13.62
C LEU A 614 -17.22 -8.24 12.26
N PRO A 615 -16.48 -8.02 11.17
CA PRO A 615 -17.08 -7.77 9.87
C PRO A 615 -17.48 -9.09 9.19
N ALA A 616 -18.46 -9.02 8.28
CA ALA A 616 -18.94 -10.18 7.50
C ALA A 616 -19.43 -11.39 8.34
N VAL A 617 -20.02 -11.14 9.51
CA VAL A 617 -20.56 -12.17 10.41
C VAL A 617 -22.08 -12.15 10.48
N SER A 618 -22.69 -13.24 10.98
CA SER A 618 -24.11 -13.28 11.31
C SER A 618 -24.40 -12.77 12.72
N ALA A 619 -25.67 -12.42 12.98
CA ALA A 619 -26.13 -12.06 14.32
C ALA A 619 -25.91 -13.20 15.31
N ASP A 620 -26.17 -14.46 14.93
CA ASP A 620 -25.97 -15.62 15.79
C ASP A 620 -24.49 -15.83 16.13
N ARG A 621 -23.59 -15.71 15.15
CA ARG A 621 -22.15 -15.79 15.39
C ARG A 621 -21.68 -14.64 16.28
N THR A 622 -22.23 -13.44 16.09
CA THR A 622 -21.95 -12.30 16.97
C THR A 622 -22.40 -12.58 18.40
N ALA A 623 -23.58 -13.17 18.61
CA ALA A 623 -24.09 -13.49 19.94
C ALA A 623 -23.23 -14.57 20.64
N SER A 624 -22.76 -15.57 19.89
CA SER A 624 -22.01 -16.71 20.43
C SER A 624 -20.49 -16.53 20.43
N PHE A 625 -19.94 -15.44 19.88
CA PHE A 625 -18.49 -15.26 19.74
C PHE A 625 -17.80 -15.28 21.12
N CYS A 626 -16.82 -16.18 21.29
CA CYS A 626 -16.05 -16.32 22.51
C CYS A 626 -14.97 -15.24 22.58
N THR A 627 -14.96 -14.45 23.64
CA THR A 627 -13.92 -13.44 23.87
C THR A 627 -12.79 -13.95 24.75
N ASP A 628 -12.92 -15.15 25.33
CA ASP A 628 -11.96 -15.68 26.32
C ASP A 628 -10.64 -16.10 25.67
N ASP A 629 -10.65 -16.38 24.37
CA ASP A 629 -9.44 -16.70 23.58
C ASP A 629 -8.57 -15.46 23.32
N ILE A 630 -9.11 -14.25 23.56
CA ILE A 630 -8.41 -12.98 23.43
C ILE A 630 -7.87 -12.57 24.81
N ARG A 631 -6.60 -12.90 25.06
CA ARG A 631 -5.94 -12.66 26.34
C ARG A 631 -5.35 -11.25 26.39
N VAL A 632 -6.13 -10.27 26.84
CA VAL A 632 -5.61 -8.91 27.10
C VAL A 632 -4.71 -8.96 28.34
N LEU A 633 -3.39 -8.94 28.11
CA LEU A 633 -2.36 -9.06 29.15
C LEU A 633 -2.09 -7.70 29.82
N SER A 634 -2.16 -6.62 29.07
CA SER A 634 -2.11 -5.24 29.58
C SER A 634 -2.86 -4.28 28.67
N ASN A 635 -3.43 -3.23 29.25
CA ASN A 635 -4.04 -2.11 28.54
C ASN A 635 -3.97 -0.85 29.42
N ASP A 636 -2.79 -0.26 29.54
CA ASP A 636 -2.51 0.87 30.42
C ASP A 636 -1.63 1.95 29.74
N GLU A 637 -1.16 2.93 30.52
CA GLU A 637 -0.34 4.04 30.00
C GLU A 637 1.09 3.65 29.58
N ASN A 638 1.58 2.49 30.04
CA ASN A 638 2.92 2.00 29.79
C ASN A 638 2.96 1.05 28.59
N MET A 639 1.95 0.19 28.45
CA MET A 639 1.85 -0.76 27.34
C MET A 639 0.42 -1.24 27.09
N GLN A 640 0.15 -1.67 25.85
CA GLN A 640 -1.01 -2.48 25.50
C GLN A 640 -0.52 -3.78 24.89
N ALA A 641 -0.97 -4.91 25.43
CA ALA A 641 -0.47 -6.22 25.08
C ALA A 641 -1.58 -7.27 25.06
N VAL A 642 -1.63 -8.09 24.01
CA VAL A 642 -2.67 -9.11 23.81
C VAL A 642 -2.04 -10.40 23.27
N GLY A 643 -2.43 -11.54 23.84
CA GLY A 643 -2.19 -12.86 23.25
C GLY A 643 -3.42 -13.38 22.53
N ILE A 644 -3.28 -13.74 21.25
CA ILE A 644 -4.31 -14.36 20.40
C ILE A 644 -3.69 -15.59 19.77
N ASP A 645 -4.24 -16.77 20.04
CA ASP A 645 -3.66 -18.05 19.66
C ASP A 645 -2.16 -18.13 20.05
N ASN A 646 -1.29 -18.35 19.07
CA ASN A 646 0.16 -18.43 19.24
C ASN A 646 0.89 -17.09 18.98
N CYS A 647 0.15 -15.98 18.84
CA CYS A 647 0.70 -14.66 18.58
C CYS A 647 0.51 -13.73 19.80
N PHE A 648 1.53 -12.93 20.09
CA PHE A 648 1.48 -11.86 21.07
C PHE A 648 1.74 -10.53 20.39
N TYR A 649 0.86 -9.56 20.60
CA TYR A 649 0.94 -8.22 20.04
C TYR A 649 1.19 -7.25 21.19
N ILE A 650 2.25 -6.45 21.11
CA ILE A 650 2.66 -5.54 22.18
C ILE A 650 3.01 -4.18 21.58
N THR A 651 2.38 -3.12 22.09
CA THR A 651 2.90 -1.76 21.96
C THR A 651 3.38 -1.30 23.32
N ALA A 652 4.66 -0.95 23.42
CA ALA A 652 5.29 -0.48 24.64
C ALA A 652 5.66 0.99 24.49
N TYR A 653 4.98 1.83 25.26
CA TYR A 653 5.25 3.27 25.31
C TYR A 653 6.43 3.60 26.23
N GLN A 654 6.77 2.67 27.12
CA GLN A 654 7.88 2.74 28.06
C GLN A 654 8.56 1.37 28.18
N ALA A 655 9.80 1.34 28.66
CA ALA A 655 10.45 0.09 29.05
C ALA A 655 9.66 -0.60 30.18
N GLY A 656 9.63 -1.92 30.18
CA GLY A 656 8.82 -2.68 31.13
C GLY A 656 8.91 -4.18 30.94
N ASN A 657 8.29 -4.92 31.84
CA ASN A 657 8.27 -6.39 31.82
C ASN A 657 6.84 -6.88 31.64
N ILE A 658 6.65 -7.92 30.84
CA ILE A 658 5.36 -8.57 30.67
C ILE A 658 5.52 -10.09 30.54
N ARG A 659 4.67 -10.83 31.26
CA ARG A 659 4.58 -12.29 31.15
C ARG A 659 3.63 -12.61 29.99
N LEU A 660 4.14 -13.20 28.92
CA LEU A 660 3.34 -13.57 27.75
C LEU A 660 2.70 -14.96 27.93
N ALA A 661 3.46 -15.90 28.50
CA ALA A 661 3.04 -17.24 28.87
C ALA A 661 3.77 -17.70 30.15
N ASP A 662 3.40 -18.85 30.70
CA ASP A 662 4.00 -19.39 31.92
C ASP A 662 5.54 -19.50 31.83
N ASP A 663 6.05 -19.87 30.65
CA ASP A 663 7.48 -20.06 30.34
C ASP A 663 8.08 -18.91 29.50
N MET A 664 7.38 -17.78 29.35
CA MET A 664 7.80 -16.68 28.50
C MET A 664 7.64 -15.30 29.18
N LEU A 665 8.75 -14.75 29.67
CA LEU A 665 8.89 -13.36 30.10
C LEU A 665 9.46 -12.53 28.96
N LEU A 666 8.85 -11.38 28.69
CA LEU A 666 9.39 -10.37 27.80
C LEU A 666 9.80 -9.14 28.62
N GLU A 667 11.08 -8.79 28.60
CA GLU A 667 11.61 -7.52 29.11
C GLU A 667 11.80 -6.57 27.92
N ILE A 668 10.95 -5.57 27.79
CA ILE A 668 11.11 -4.52 26.77
C ILE A 668 12.02 -3.44 27.34
N GLN A 669 13.16 -3.24 26.70
CA GLN A 669 14.15 -2.24 27.12
C GLN A 669 14.02 -0.95 26.31
N THR A 670 13.51 -1.07 25.09
CA THR A 670 13.31 0.02 24.16
C THR A 670 11.81 0.16 23.84
N PRO A 671 11.19 1.35 23.95
CA PRO A 671 9.82 1.54 23.49
C PRO A 671 9.67 1.23 21.99
N GLY A 672 8.56 0.60 21.60
CA GLY A 672 8.34 0.13 20.24
C GLY A 672 7.04 -0.64 20.07
N ILE A 673 6.79 -1.16 18.87
CA ILE A 673 5.72 -2.11 18.60
C ILE A 673 6.35 -3.45 18.24
N TYR A 674 5.90 -4.51 18.90
CA TYR A 674 6.44 -5.86 18.80
C TYR A 674 5.32 -6.85 18.54
N MET A 675 5.59 -7.83 17.70
CA MET A 675 4.74 -9.00 17.51
C MET A 675 5.61 -10.25 17.63
N LEU A 676 5.22 -11.18 18.49
CA LEU A 676 5.89 -12.46 18.67
C LEU A 676 4.95 -13.57 18.23
N SER A 677 5.34 -14.36 17.24
CA SER A 677 4.62 -15.56 16.83
C SER A 677 5.41 -16.82 17.17
N VAL A 678 4.72 -17.81 17.72
CA VAL A 678 5.30 -19.09 18.14
C VAL A 678 4.79 -20.20 17.24
N GLU A 679 5.65 -20.70 16.36
CA GLU A 679 5.30 -21.78 15.43
C GLU A 679 6.33 -22.90 15.50
N ASN A 680 5.87 -24.14 15.74
CA ASN A 680 6.74 -25.32 15.83
C ASN A 680 7.94 -25.15 16.80
N GLY A 681 7.79 -24.31 17.83
CA GLY A 681 8.84 -23.98 18.80
C GLY A 681 9.88 -22.97 18.32
N ALA A 682 9.78 -22.45 17.09
CA ALA A 682 10.47 -21.24 16.69
C ALA A 682 9.70 -20.01 17.20
N ILE A 683 10.45 -18.97 17.60
CA ILE A 683 9.87 -17.66 17.94
C ILE A 683 10.32 -16.70 16.87
N ARG A 684 9.35 -16.20 16.09
CA ARG A 684 9.55 -15.09 15.17
C ARG A 684 9.14 -13.80 15.86
N VAL A 685 9.97 -12.78 15.71
CA VAL A 685 9.73 -11.43 16.23
C VAL A 685 9.65 -10.48 15.06
N GLU A 686 8.50 -9.83 14.90
CA GLU A 686 8.37 -8.62 14.11
C GLU A 686 8.48 -7.41 15.04
N ALA A 687 9.24 -6.39 14.66
CA ALA A 687 9.35 -5.18 15.46
C ALA A 687 9.38 -3.92 14.58
N SER A 688 8.85 -2.82 15.07
CA SER A 688 9.00 -1.50 14.44
C SER A 688 9.22 -0.40 15.47
N ASP A 689 10.01 0.61 15.09
CA ASP A 689 10.12 1.86 15.82
C ASP A 689 9.07 2.85 15.29
N PRO A 690 7.95 3.06 16.00
CA PRO A 690 6.91 4.00 15.54
C PRO A 690 7.37 5.46 15.62
N THR A 691 8.54 5.76 16.20
CA THR A 691 9.03 7.13 16.33
C THR A 691 9.88 7.58 15.15
N HIS A 692 10.48 6.64 14.41
CA HIS A 692 11.47 6.88 13.34
C HIS A 692 12.75 7.55 13.84
N MET A 693 13.10 7.36 15.11
CA MET A 693 14.25 8.01 15.75
C MET A 693 15.28 7.01 16.29
N GLN A 694 14.94 5.73 16.34
CA GLN A 694 15.76 4.70 16.97
C GLN A 694 16.52 3.91 15.92
N THR A 695 17.81 3.70 16.14
CA THR A 695 18.67 2.87 15.28
C THR A 695 18.60 1.38 15.62
N SER A 696 18.04 1.04 16.79
CA SER A 696 17.89 -0.34 17.25
C SER A 696 16.80 -0.46 18.32
N LEU A 697 16.18 -1.64 18.42
CA LEU A 697 15.21 -2.01 19.44
C LEU A 697 15.78 -3.14 20.31
N SER A 698 15.82 -2.95 21.63
CA SER A 698 16.33 -3.96 22.57
C SER A 698 15.23 -4.56 23.43
N LEU A 699 15.24 -5.88 23.55
CA LEU A 699 14.32 -6.67 24.38
C LEU A 699 15.04 -7.90 24.93
N LYS A 700 14.49 -8.54 25.97
CA LYS A 700 14.89 -9.88 26.39
C LYS A 700 13.71 -10.83 26.37
N ILE A 701 13.93 -12.03 25.83
CA ILE A 701 13.00 -13.15 25.90
C ILE A 701 13.57 -14.13 26.93
N ASN A 702 12.94 -14.22 28.09
CA ASN A 702 13.51 -14.85 29.29
C ASN A 702 14.89 -14.24 29.60
N ASP A 703 15.94 -15.06 29.61
CA ASP A 703 17.32 -14.61 29.88
C ASP A 703 18.10 -14.24 28.61
N TYR A 704 17.51 -14.44 27.42
CA TYR A 704 18.14 -14.14 26.15
C TYR A 704 17.91 -12.68 25.75
N ALA A 705 18.98 -11.90 25.72
CA ALA A 705 18.95 -10.52 25.25
C ALA A 705 19.01 -10.45 23.72
N LEU A 706 18.12 -9.66 23.14
CA LEU A 706 17.97 -9.47 21.71
C LEU A 706 18.05 -7.99 21.38
N LYS A 707 18.91 -7.64 20.43
CA LYS A 707 19.02 -6.30 19.86
C LYS A 707 18.70 -6.38 18.38
N ILE A 708 17.60 -5.76 18.00
CA ILE A 708 17.11 -5.69 16.62
C ILE A 708 17.66 -4.41 16.01
N MET A 709 18.50 -4.53 15.00
CA MET A 709 19.12 -3.40 14.32
C MET A 709 18.27 -3.00 13.09
N GLN A 710 18.18 -1.71 12.81
CA GLN A 710 17.67 -1.23 11.53
C GLN A 710 18.75 -1.42 10.45
N LEU A 711 18.41 -2.05 9.32
CA LEU A 711 19.35 -2.21 8.20
C LEU A 711 19.68 -0.87 7.54
N VAL A 712 20.85 -0.77 6.90
CA VAL A 712 21.32 0.46 6.21
C VAL A 712 20.32 0.94 5.15
N ASP A 713 19.72 0.03 4.41
CA ASP A 713 18.72 0.34 3.36
C ASP A 713 17.27 0.26 3.85
N GLN A 714 17.06 -0.09 5.11
CA GLN A 714 15.70 -0.21 5.65
C GLN A 714 15.17 1.16 6.04
N VAL A 715 13.96 1.45 5.56
CA VAL A 715 13.32 2.73 5.84
C VAL A 715 12.75 2.74 7.25
N SER A 716 12.92 3.86 7.95
CA SER A 716 12.41 4.03 9.31
C SER A 716 10.90 3.80 9.37
N GLY A 717 10.46 3.08 10.41
CA GLY A 717 9.06 2.70 10.61
C GLY A 717 8.63 1.39 9.95
N GLN A 718 9.42 0.86 8.99
CA GLN A 718 9.17 -0.46 8.41
C GLN A 718 9.36 -1.58 9.47
N SER A 719 8.55 -2.64 9.38
CA SER A 719 8.69 -3.82 10.25
C SER A 719 10.00 -4.58 9.96
N ILE A 720 10.65 -5.04 11.02
CA ILE A 720 11.85 -5.89 11.00
C ILE A 720 11.46 -7.28 11.48
N SER A 721 11.64 -8.29 10.63
CA SER A 721 11.40 -9.70 10.95
C SER A 721 12.71 -10.39 11.33
N ILE A 722 12.73 -11.10 12.46
CA ILE A 722 13.86 -11.95 12.88
C ILE A 722 13.37 -13.23 13.56
N THR A 723 14.16 -14.30 13.47
CA THR A 723 13.89 -15.59 14.15
C THR A 723 15.01 -15.92 15.12
N PRO A 724 15.04 -15.31 16.32
CA PRO A 724 16.14 -15.46 17.27
C PRO A 724 16.16 -16.80 18.01
N VAL A 725 15.05 -17.54 18.00
CA VAL A 725 14.92 -18.82 18.72
C VAL A 725 14.37 -19.87 17.78
N ILE A 726 15.08 -20.99 17.65
CA ILE A 726 14.68 -22.16 16.87
C ILE A 726 14.64 -23.40 17.74
N SER A 727 13.67 -24.29 17.50
CA SER A 727 13.57 -25.58 18.18
C SER A 727 13.96 -26.71 17.23
N ALA A 728 14.83 -27.61 17.69
CA ALA A 728 15.11 -28.88 17.05
C ALA A 728 14.14 -29.93 17.62
N PRO A 729 13.19 -30.47 16.83
CA PRO A 729 12.28 -31.51 17.30
C PRO A 729 12.97 -32.87 17.41
N LEU A 730 12.49 -33.69 18.35
CA LEU A 730 12.88 -35.09 18.50
C LEU A 730 12.35 -35.96 17.33
N VAL A 731 13.26 -36.65 16.65
CA VAL A 731 12.98 -37.56 15.54
C VAL A 731 13.49 -38.97 15.84
N LYS A 732 13.13 -39.94 14.99
CA LYS A 732 13.66 -41.31 15.09
C LYS A 732 15.10 -41.41 14.60
N HIS A 733 15.37 -40.86 13.42
CA HIS A 733 16.66 -40.89 12.73
C HIS A 733 16.58 -40.03 11.45
N ILE A 734 17.73 -39.48 11.02
CA ILE A 734 17.94 -38.90 9.69
C ILE A 734 19.15 -39.60 9.06
N SER A 735 19.00 -40.06 7.81
CA SER A 735 20.12 -40.54 6.99
C SER A 735 20.83 -39.34 6.35
N VAL A 736 22.12 -39.18 6.66
CA VAL A 736 22.97 -38.12 6.10
C VAL A 736 23.65 -38.66 4.84
N ASP A 737 23.01 -38.52 3.67
CA ASP A 737 23.45 -39.07 2.37
C ASP A 737 23.37 -38.09 1.17
N GLY A 738 22.96 -36.84 1.41
CA GLY A 738 22.83 -35.77 0.43
C GLY A 738 21.50 -35.77 -0.35
N LYS A 739 20.54 -36.64 -0.04
CA LYS A 739 19.27 -36.75 -0.80
C LYS A 739 18.08 -36.04 -0.21
N LYS A 740 18.18 -35.57 1.04
CA LYS A 740 17.15 -34.84 1.80
C LYS A 740 15.79 -35.53 2.01
N ASP A 741 15.60 -36.79 1.59
CA ASP A 741 14.30 -37.49 1.64
C ASP A 741 13.68 -37.52 3.05
N ASP A 742 14.51 -37.69 4.08
CA ASP A 742 14.08 -37.78 5.48
C ASP A 742 13.65 -36.41 6.08
N TRP A 743 13.94 -35.30 5.40
CA TRP A 743 13.64 -33.94 5.88
C TRP A 743 12.25 -33.45 5.53
N ALA A 744 11.50 -34.18 4.70
CA ALA A 744 10.20 -33.75 4.20
C ALA A 744 9.14 -33.47 5.29
N GLN A 745 9.34 -33.99 6.50
CA GLN A 745 8.44 -33.79 7.65
C GLN A 745 9.04 -32.86 8.73
N ILE A 746 10.26 -32.36 8.52
CA ILE A 746 10.95 -31.49 9.47
C ILE A 746 10.64 -30.04 9.11
N PRO A 747 10.17 -29.22 10.07
CA PRO A 747 9.93 -27.81 9.82
C PRO A 747 11.21 -27.08 9.41
N VAL A 748 11.07 -26.16 8.45
CA VAL A 748 12.13 -25.19 8.14
C VAL A 748 12.27 -24.24 9.31
N ALA A 749 13.46 -24.22 9.93
CA ALA A 749 13.74 -23.39 11.10
C ALA A 749 14.07 -21.95 10.71
N VAL A 750 14.76 -21.76 9.59
CA VAL A 750 15.08 -20.47 8.99
C VAL A 750 14.76 -20.55 7.50
N SER A 751 13.81 -19.76 7.03
CA SER A 751 13.33 -19.79 5.63
C SER A 751 14.12 -18.87 4.69
N GLY A 752 15.09 -18.12 5.20
CA GLY A 752 15.89 -17.17 4.44
C GLY A 752 16.96 -16.52 5.32
N LEU A 753 18.15 -16.29 4.76
CA LEU A 753 19.18 -15.46 5.39
C LEU A 753 19.10 -14.04 4.82
N ILE A 754 19.42 -13.05 5.65
CA ILE A 754 19.44 -11.62 5.33
C ILE A 754 20.88 -11.24 5.03
N ALA A 755 21.16 -10.41 4.02
CA ALA A 755 22.49 -9.86 3.75
C ALA A 755 22.61 -8.46 4.37
N PRO A 756 23.05 -8.32 5.64
CA PRO A 756 22.82 -7.10 6.41
C PRO A 756 23.67 -5.90 5.95
N TRP A 757 24.79 -6.18 5.28
CA TRP A 757 25.76 -5.16 4.84
C TRP A 757 25.65 -4.84 3.35
N ASP A 758 25.08 -5.74 2.55
CA ASP A 758 25.08 -5.65 1.10
C ASP A 758 23.72 -5.20 0.52
N GLY A 759 22.63 -5.31 1.29
CA GLY A 759 21.27 -4.91 0.89
C GLY A 759 20.63 -5.76 -0.21
N ALA A 760 21.40 -6.64 -0.86
CA ALA A 760 20.97 -7.48 -1.97
C ALA A 760 20.46 -8.85 -1.49
N VAL A 761 19.18 -9.15 -1.72
CA VAL A 761 18.65 -10.53 -1.62
C VAL A 761 18.55 -11.10 -3.03
N LYS A 762 19.53 -11.91 -3.44
CA LYS A 762 19.56 -12.50 -4.78
C LYS A 762 19.20 -14.00 -4.77
N ASP A 763 19.69 -14.72 -3.77
CA ASP A 763 19.75 -16.18 -3.75
C ASP A 763 19.23 -16.71 -2.39
N GLN A 764 18.29 -17.66 -2.40
CA GLN A 764 17.60 -18.13 -1.19
C GLN A 764 18.40 -19.22 -0.45
N THR A 765 18.41 -19.16 0.88
CA THR A 765 19.01 -20.18 1.75
C THR A 765 18.04 -20.54 2.86
N THR A 766 17.73 -21.82 3.01
CA THR A 766 16.94 -22.35 4.12
C THR A 766 17.77 -23.22 5.03
N PHE A 767 17.47 -23.22 6.32
CA PHE A 767 18.10 -24.06 7.33
C PHE A 767 17.03 -24.81 8.15
N SER A 768 17.23 -26.12 8.33
CA SER A 768 16.39 -26.97 9.19
C SER A 768 17.26 -27.77 10.15
N VAL A 769 16.72 -28.08 11.32
CA VAL A 769 17.43 -28.77 12.40
C VAL A 769 16.48 -29.69 13.15
N CYS A 770 16.94 -30.87 13.56
CA CYS A 770 16.21 -31.80 14.43
C CYS A 770 17.20 -32.66 15.22
N HIS A 771 16.74 -33.50 16.15
CA HIS A 771 17.65 -34.39 16.87
C HIS A 771 17.03 -35.75 17.16
N ASP A 772 17.85 -36.79 17.29
CA ASP A 772 17.44 -38.02 17.98
C ASP A 772 18.05 -38.04 19.40
N ARG A 773 18.12 -39.22 20.04
CA ARG A 773 18.75 -39.33 21.38
C ARG A 773 20.28 -39.32 21.35
N LYS A 774 20.90 -39.30 20.18
CA LYS A 774 22.34 -39.46 19.96
C LYS A 774 22.95 -38.33 19.14
N ASN A 775 22.23 -37.76 18.19
CA ASN A 775 22.73 -36.79 17.24
C ASN A 775 21.77 -35.62 17.08
N LEU A 776 22.34 -34.43 16.92
CA LEU A 776 21.73 -33.28 16.28
C LEU A 776 21.93 -33.41 14.76
N TYR A 777 20.89 -33.17 13.99
CA TYR A 777 20.91 -33.18 12.53
C TYR A 777 20.63 -31.79 12.01
N PHE A 778 21.25 -31.40 10.90
CA PHE A 778 20.96 -30.14 10.21
C PHE A 778 20.96 -30.31 8.70
N ILE A 779 20.31 -29.39 7.99
CA ILE A 779 20.36 -29.27 6.53
C ILE A 779 20.32 -27.79 6.11
N TYR A 780 21.18 -27.43 5.17
CA TYR A 780 21.12 -26.21 4.38
C TYR A 780 20.66 -26.56 2.97
N GLU A 781 19.67 -25.83 2.46
CA GLU A 781 19.30 -25.86 1.04
C GLU A 781 19.53 -24.47 0.47
N VAL A 782 20.39 -24.38 -0.55
CA VAL A 782 20.84 -23.12 -1.11
C VAL A 782 20.48 -23.06 -2.58
N SER A 783 19.79 -22.01 -2.99
CA SER A 783 19.67 -21.61 -4.40
C SER A 783 20.81 -20.65 -4.68
N ASP A 784 21.56 -20.88 -5.74
CA ASP A 784 22.75 -20.10 -6.06
C ASP A 784 22.94 -20.04 -7.57
N SER A 785 22.87 -18.85 -8.14
CA SER A 785 23.02 -18.66 -9.59
C SER A 785 24.48 -18.76 -10.07
N THR A 786 25.45 -18.66 -9.15
CA THR A 786 26.88 -18.56 -9.42
C THR A 786 27.69 -19.37 -8.41
N ILE A 787 27.61 -20.70 -8.49
CA ILE A 787 28.36 -21.58 -7.57
C ILE A 787 29.88 -21.49 -7.84
N ILE A 788 30.63 -20.93 -6.90
CA ILE A 788 32.08 -20.77 -6.91
C ILE A 788 32.73 -21.70 -5.87
N TYR A 789 33.72 -22.48 -6.32
CA TYR A 789 34.44 -23.43 -5.47
C TYR A 789 35.95 -23.40 -5.72
N ASN A 790 36.71 -23.59 -4.64
CA ASN A 790 38.17 -23.71 -4.69
C ASN A 790 38.60 -25.19 -4.67
N ASN A 791 39.38 -25.61 -5.67
CA ASN A 791 39.83 -27.00 -5.85
C ASN A 791 41.07 -27.38 -5.03
N GLU A 792 41.68 -26.44 -4.30
CA GLU A 792 42.78 -26.75 -3.39
C GLU A 792 42.33 -27.72 -2.29
N LYS A 793 43.24 -28.58 -1.83
CA LYS A 793 42.94 -29.64 -0.85
C LYS A 793 43.16 -29.22 0.60
N THR A 794 43.30 -27.92 0.86
CA THR A 794 43.51 -27.37 2.20
C THR A 794 42.18 -26.96 2.83
N GLU A 795 42.05 -27.05 4.15
CA GLU A 795 40.86 -26.54 4.86
C GLU A 795 40.68 -25.04 4.63
N ALA A 796 41.79 -24.27 4.63
CA ALA A 796 41.80 -22.84 4.35
C ALA A 796 41.18 -22.46 2.99
N SER A 797 41.16 -23.37 2.01
CA SER A 797 40.55 -23.11 0.70
C SER A 797 39.03 -22.91 0.77
N VAL A 798 38.37 -23.41 1.81
CA VAL A 798 36.93 -23.18 2.07
C VAL A 798 36.64 -21.69 2.23
N GLY A 799 37.55 -20.93 2.84
CA GLY A 799 37.41 -19.48 3.02
C GLY A 799 37.46 -18.66 1.71
N SER A 800 37.59 -19.31 0.56
CA SER A 800 37.61 -18.73 -0.79
C SER A 800 36.62 -19.41 -1.75
N SER A 801 35.55 -19.99 -1.19
CA SER A 801 34.44 -20.56 -1.94
C SER A 801 33.11 -20.14 -1.33
N ASP A 802 32.03 -20.37 -2.07
CA ASP A 802 30.71 -20.42 -1.46
C ASP A 802 30.72 -21.40 -0.31
N ARG A 803 30.04 -21.05 0.77
CA ARG A 803 29.94 -21.90 1.94
C ARG A 803 28.80 -21.50 2.84
N ILE A 804 28.31 -22.50 3.57
CA ILE A 804 27.45 -22.30 4.73
C ILE A 804 28.32 -22.31 5.99
N GLU A 805 27.87 -21.63 7.04
CA GLU A 805 28.56 -21.61 8.32
C GLU A 805 27.57 -21.75 9.46
N PHE A 806 27.94 -22.50 10.51
CA PHE A 806 27.18 -22.51 11.76
C PHE A 806 28.08 -22.40 12.97
N PHE A 807 27.61 -21.65 13.96
CA PHE A 807 28.38 -21.34 15.17
C PHE A 807 27.68 -21.91 16.39
N PHE A 808 28.45 -22.45 17.35
CA PHE A 808 27.99 -22.76 18.70
C PHE A 808 28.81 -21.96 19.70
N SER A 809 28.17 -21.39 20.71
CA SER A 809 28.86 -20.74 21.83
C SER A 809 28.43 -21.28 23.18
N LYS A 810 29.35 -21.21 24.15
CA LYS A 810 29.10 -21.58 25.54
C LYS A 810 28.22 -20.58 26.29
N ASP A 811 28.19 -19.34 25.83
CA ASP A 811 27.49 -18.25 26.51
C ASP A 811 27.10 -17.14 25.54
N THR A 812 26.19 -16.27 25.98
CA THR A 812 25.68 -15.15 25.19
C THR A 812 26.70 -14.04 24.97
N THR A 813 27.86 -14.09 25.61
CA THR A 813 28.97 -13.13 25.41
C THR A 813 30.05 -13.69 24.48
N MET A 814 29.83 -14.88 23.93
CA MET A 814 30.69 -15.53 22.94
C MET A 814 32.12 -15.80 23.42
N THR A 815 32.37 -15.94 24.72
CA THR A 815 33.75 -16.03 25.25
C THR A 815 34.56 -17.16 24.64
N ASP A 816 33.92 -18.32 24.48
CA ASP A 816 34.38 -19.50 23.74
C ASP A 816 33.29 -19.89 22.74
N TYR A 817 33.68 -20.07 21.48
CA TYR A 817 32.79 -20.50 20.41
C TYR A 817 33.47 -21.44 19.43
N TYR A 818 32.66 -22.18 18.67
CA TYR A 818 33.05 -23.24 17.76
C TYR A 818 32.34 -23.03 16.44
N CYS A 819 33.06 -23.16 15.34
CA CYS A 819 32.55 -22.93 14.00
C CYS A 819 32.80 -24.16 13.12
N ALA A 820 31.90 -24.40 12.17
CA ALA A 820 32.19 -25.15 10.96
C ALA A 820 31.72 -24.35 9.75
N GLU A 821 32.62 -24.16 8.80
CA GLU A 821 32.37 -23.60 7.48
C GLU A 821 32.46 -24.73 6.46
N ILE A 822 31.47 -24.86 5.59
CA ILE A 822 31.32 -26.04 4.72
C ILE A 822 31.00 -25.62 3.29
N ASP A 823 31.85 -26.03 2.35
CA ASP A 823 31.67 -25.77 0.92
C ASP A 823 30.57 -26.68 0.29
N PRO A 824 30.08 -26.39 -0.92
CA PRO A 824 29.07 -27.20 -1.61
C PRO A 824 29.44 -28.68 -1.78
N HIS A 825 30.72 -29.03 -1.76
CA HIS A 825 31.22 -30.39 -1.91
C HIS A 825 31.48 -31.09 -0.56
N GLY A 826 31.22 -30.42 0.56
CA GLY A 826 31.36 -30.98 1.90
C GLY A 826 32.79 -30.92 2.45
N LYS A 827 33.64 -30.05 1.90
CA LYS A 827 34.94 -29.72 2.52
C LYS A 827 34.67 -28.82 3.72
N VAL A 828 35.32 -29.12 4.84
CA VAL A 828 35.10 -28.45 6.12
C VAL A 828 36.33 -27.64 6.49
N MET A 829 36.09 -26.42 6.95
CA MET A 829 37.02 -25.66 7.77
C MET A 829 36.35 -25.45 9.12
N ASP A 830 36.86 -26.11 10.15
CA ASP A 830 36.33 -26.00 11.50
C ASP A 830 37.39 -25.47 12.46
N TYR A 831 36.93 -24.81 13.52
CA TYR A 831 37.84 -24.21 14.50
C TYR A 831 37.13 -23.93 15.81
N HIS A 832 37.92 -23.97 16.88
CA HIS A 832 37.59 -23.35 18.15
C HIS A 832 38.13 -21.92 18.15
N ALA A 833 37.40 -20.98 18.72
CA ALA A 833 37.85 -19.61 18.87
C ALA A 833 37.45 -19.01 20.21
N LYS A 834 38.25 -18.03 20.65
CA LYS A 834 37.91 -17.15 21.77
C LYS A 834 37.61 -15.75 21.29
N PHE A 835 36.63 -15.11 21.90
CA PHE A 835 36.33 -13.72 21.59
C PHE A 835 37.54 -12.81 21.91
N TYR A 836 37.98 -11.91 21.03
CA TYR A 836 37.55 -11.70 19.64
C TYR A 836 38.56 -12.31 18.65
N ARG A 837 38.09 -13.17 17.73
CA ARG A 837 38.85 -13.78 16.61
C ARG A 837 40.20 -14.45 16.97
N LYS A 838 40.31 -15.03 18.17
CA LYS A 838 41.48 -15.85 18.55
C LYS A 838 41.26 -17.28 18.10
N PHE A 839 41.50 -17.54 16.83
CA PHE A 839 41.24 -18.83 16.17
C PHE A 839 42.27 -19.89 16.56
N ASN A 840 41.78 -21.11 16.75
CA ASN A 840 42.55 -22.34 16.89
C ASN A 840 42.08 -23.33 15.82
N PHE A 841 42.75 -23.30 14.67
CA PHE A 841 42.49 -24.19 13.53
C PHE A 841 43.03 -25.61 13.73
N ASP A 842 43.77 -25.90 14.81
CA ASP A 842 44.15 -27.29 15.14
C ASP A 842 42.97 -28.09 15.73
N TRP A 843 41.89 -27.39 16.14
CA TRP A 843 40.68 -28.01 16.63
C TRP A 843 39.84 -28.56 15.48
N ASN A 844 39.21 -29.72 15.69
CA ASN A 844 38.36 -30.39 14.69
C ASN A 844 37.02 -30.78 15.30
N PHE A 845 35.94 -30.72 14.53
CA PHE A 845 34.55 -31.00 14.93
C PHE A 845 34.31 -32.52 14.98
N LYS A 846 34.69 -33.14 16.10
CA LYS A 846 34.67 -34.60 16.25
C LYS A 846 33.30 -35.22 16.02
N GLY A 847 33.24 -36.10 15.02
CA GLY A 847 32.05 -36.89 14.71
C GLY A 847 31.07 -36.20 13.77
N LEU A 848 31.38 -35.01 13.26
CA LEU A 848 30.63 -34.38 12.18
C LEU A 848 30.62 -35.31 10.96
N LYS A 849 29.43 -35.62 10.46
CA LYS A 849 29.21 -36.35 9.21
C LYS A 849 28.41 -35.49 8.26
N LEU A 850 28.72 -35.55 6.97
CA LEU A 850 28.09 -34.73 5.95
C LEU A 850 27.61 -35.55 4.77
N GLY A 851 26.52 -35.08 4.15
CA GLY A 851 26.00 -35.50 2.87
C GLY A 851 25.73 -34.26 2.05
N THR A 852 26.19 -34.23 0.79
CA THR A 852 26.08 -33.05 -0.07
C THR A 852 25.52 -33.40 -1.44
N TYR A 853 24.87 -32.41 -2.05
CA TYR A 853 24.40 -32.47 -3.43
C TYR A 853 24.66 -31.12 -4.10
N VAL A 854 25.23 -31.13 -5.31
CA VAL A 854 25.45 -29.92 -6.12
C VAL A 854 24.68 -30.06 -7.43
N GLY A 855 23.70 -29.19 -7.61
CA GLY A 855 22.92 -29.02 -8.82
C GLY A 855 23.45 -27.89 -9.69
N LYS A 856 22.66 -27.49 -10.71
CA LYS A 856 23.06 -26.44 -11.66
C LYS A 856 23.10 -25.05 -11.00
N ASN A 857 22.05 -24.73 -10.24
CA ASN A 857 21.86 -23.43 -9.58
C ASN A 857 21.47 -23.63 -8.09
N THR A 858 21.94 -24.70 -7.48
CA THR A 858 21.57 -25.07 -6.10
C THR A 858 22.59 -26.03 -5.52
N TYR A 859 22.74 -26.04 -4.20
CA TYR A 859 23.41 -27.10 -3.48
C TYR A 859 22.75 -27.37 -2.13
N ILE A 860 23.02 -28.56 -1.58
CA ILE A 860 22.53 -29.01 -0.29
C ILE A 860 23.73 -29.44 0.55
N VAL A 861 23.73 -29.06 1.83
CA VAL A 861 24.65 -29.56 2.85
C VAL A 861 23.82 -30.05 4.03
N GLU A 862 23.72 -31.36 4.22
CA GLU A 862 23.15 -31.95 5.43
C GLU A 862 24.22 -32.62 6.29
N GLY A 863 23.97 -32.68 7.60
CA GLY A 863 24.93 -33.24 8.53
C GLY A 863 24.34 -33.78 9.82
N SER A 864 25.19 -34.53 10.54
CA SER A 864 24.90 -34.98 11.91
C SER A 864 26.07 -34.71 12.84
N ILE A 865 25.76 -34.29 14.05
CA ILE A 865 26.70 -34.01 15.14
C ILE A 865 26.27 -34.84 16.35
N PRO A 866 27.15 -35.66 16.94
CA PRO A 866 26.80 -36.38 18.16
C PRO A 866 26.47 -35.41 19.31
N LEU A 867 25.33 -35.57 19.97
CA LEU A 867 24.94 -34.77 21.15
C LEU A 867 26.00 -34.86 22.25
N LYS A 868 26.63 -36.04 22.40
CA LYS A 868 27.77 -36.24 23.31
C LYS A 868 28.92 -35.27 23.03
N THR A 869 29.21 -34.98 21.77
CA THR A 869 30.25 -34.01 21.39
C THR A 869 29.87 -32.60 21.85
N LEU A 870 28.61 -32.20 21.65
CA LEU A 870 28.10 -30.89 22.08
C LEU A 870 28.06 -30.74 23.62
N GLU A 871 27.71 -31.82 24.33
CA GLU A 871 27.82 -31.90 25.81
C GLU A 871 29.27 -31.71 26.27
N ASP A 872 30.22 -32.41 25.65
CA ASP A 872 31.64 -32.34 26.02
C ASP A 872 32.26 -30.97 25.69
N MET A 873 31.72 -30.28 24.68
CA MET A 873 32.03 -28.87 24.39
C MET A 873 31.42 -27.90 25.41
N GLY A 874 30.45 -28.33 26.22
CA GLY A 874 29.77 -27.50 27.21
C GLY A 874 28.89 -26.41 26.60
N VAL A 875 28.35 -26.64 25.39
CA VAL A 875 27.48 -25.66 24.70
C VAL A 875 25.99 -25.90 24.94
N ILE A 876 25.61 -27.10 25.44
CA ILE A 876 24.24 -27.42 25.82
C ILE A 876 24.00 -27.02 27.28
N SER A 877 23.03 -26.15 27.52
CA SER A 877 22.59 -25.77 28.86
C SER A 877 21.85 -26.92 29.57
N PRO A 878 21.70 -26.89 30.90
CA PRO A 878 20.88 -27.87 31.62
C PRO A 878 19.44 -27.99 31.12
N GLU A 879 18.89 -26.91 30.55
CA GLU A 879 17.55 -26.82 29.97
C GLU A 879 17.50 -27.30 28.51
N GLY A 880 18.63 -27.72 27.93
CA GLY A 880 18.70 -28.18 26.54
C GLY A 880 18.80 -27.05 25.51
N GLU A 881 19.29 -25.87 25.91
CA GLU A 881 19.46 -24.72 25.03
C GLU A 881 20.92 -24.52 24.62
N MET A 882 21.17 -23.96 23.43
CA MET A 882 22.49 -23.66 22.90
C MET A 882 22.50 -22.26 22.29
N CYS A 883 23.56 -21.47 22.54
CA CYS A 883 23.82 -20.26 21.76
C CYS A 883 24.31 -20.67 20.37
N PHE A 884 23.57 -20.29 19.33
CA PHE A 884 23.74 -20.83 17.97
C PHE A 884 23.72 -19.72 16.93
N GLY A 885 24.27 -19.97 15.73
CA GLY A 885 24.26 -19.02 14.61
C GLY A 885 24.28 -19.73 13.26
N VAL A 886 23.61 -19.15 12.27
CA VAL A 886 23.43 -19.67 10.90
C VAL A 886 23.84 -18.59 9.90
N TYR A 887 24.76 -18.90 8.99
CA TYR A 887 25.33 -17.95 8.05
C TYR A 887 25.65 -18.54 6.68
N ARG A 888 25.89 -17.67 5.70
CA ARG A 888 26.38 -18.00 4.35
C ARG A 888 27.33 -16.93 3.84
N ALA A 889 28.37 -17.35 3.12
CA ALA A 889 29.16 -16.51 2.24
C ALA A 889 28.90 -16.93 0.78
N ASP A 890 28.53 -15.98 -0.06
CA ASP A 890 28.14 -16.16 -1.47
C ASP A 890 29.07 -15.34 -2.36
N TYR A 891 29.94 -16.00 -3.12
CA TYR A 891 30.91 -15.38 -4.00
C TYR A 891 30.32 -15.17 -5.38
N TYR A 892 30.58 -13.99 -5.97
CA TYR A 892 30.11 -13.69 -7.31
C TYR A 892 31.08 -12.79 -8.10
N GLY A 893 30.90 -12.75 -9.42
CA GLY A 893 31.67 -11.88 -10.31
C GLY A 893 32.93 -12.51 -10.93
N PRO A 894 33.62 -11.77 -11.83
CA PRO A 894 34.79 -12.26 -12.57
C PRO A 894 36.10 -12.23 -11.76
N GLU A 895 36.12 -11.54 -10.62
CA GLU A 895 37.23 -11.49 -9.67
C GLU A 895 36.70 -12.12 -8.37
N GLU A 896 37.32 -13.18 -7.86
CA GLU A 896 36.91 -14.00 -6.70
C GLU A 896 36.88 -13.24 -5.35
N GLU A 897 36.68 -11.91 -5.37
CA GLU A 897 36.77 -11.01 -4.22
C GLU A 897 35.42 -10.40 -3.79
N GLN A 898 34.35 -10.51 -4.60
CA GLN A 898 33.03 -9.99 -4.21
C GLN A 898 32.23 -11.09 -3.48
N VAL A 899 31.93 -10.85 -2.21
CA VAL A 899 31.25 -11.79 -1.31
C VAL A 899 30.04 -11.11 -0.68
N ILE A 900 28.88 -11.76 -0.76
CA ILE A 900 27.69 -11.39 0.02
C ILE A 900 27.68 -12.20 1.31
N TRP A 901 27.64 -11.49 2.44
CA TRP A 901 27.62 -12.12 3.76
C TRP A 901 26.21 -12.13 4.32
N SER A 902 25.65 -13.32 4.49
CA SER A 902 24.26 -13.51 4.92
C SER A 902 24.16 -14.12 6.31
N SER A 903 23.22 -13.62 7.12
CA SER A 903 22.93 -14.07 8.48
C SER A 903 21.43 -14.18 8.74
N TRP A 904 21.05 -15.08 9.64
CA TRP A 904 19.67 -15.24 10.11
C TRP A 904 19.17 -14.12 11.05
N ILE A 905 20.09 -13.35 11.64
CA ILE A 905 19.82 -12.20 12.53
C ILE A 905 20.76 -11.08 12.10
N ILE A 906 20.36 -9.82 12.25
CA ILE A 906 21.19 -8.66 11.91
C ILE A 906 22.22 -8.43 13.04
N PRO A 907 23.52 -8.66 12.82
CA PRO A 907 24.53 -8.42 13.85
C PRO A 907 24.74 -6.91 14.08
N ASP A 908 25.11 -6.52 15.30
CA ASP A 908 25.45 -5.15 15.69
C ASP A 908 26.88 -4.79 15.24
N ALA A 909 27.11 -4.80 13.91
CA ALA A 909 28.38 -4.45 13.29
C ALA A 909 28.19 -3.66 11.99
N ALA A 910 29.04 -2.65 11.80
CA ALA A 910 29.04 -1.81 10.60
C ALA A 910 29.61 -2.52 9.37
N ASP A 911 30.51 -3.49 9.57
CA ASP A 911 31.16 -4.30 8.53
C ASP A 911 30.81 -5.79 8.73
N PRO A 912 30.90 -6.65 7.69
CA PRO A 912 30.68 -8.08 7.81
C PRO A 912 31.46 -8.75 8.94
N ASP A 913 30.73 -9.18 9.97
CA ASP A 913 31.29 -9.84 11.14
C ASP A 913 30.28 -10.76 11.83
N PHE A 914 30.47 -12.08 11.66
CA PHE A 914 29.71 -13.09 12.38
C PHE A 914 30.30 -13.40 13.76
N HIS A 915 31.52 -12.96 14.07
CA HIS A 915 32.26 -13.36 15.28
C HIS A 915 31.97 -12.47 16.51
N ILE A 916 30.72 -12.03 16.63
CA ILE A 916 30.24 -11.16 17.71
C ILE A 916 28.98 -11.72 18.36
N PRO A 917 28.77 -11.49 19.66
CA PRO A 917 27.59 -11.96 20.39
C PRO A 917 26.24 -11.69 19.71
N SER A 918 26.08 -10.52 19.09
CA SER A 918 24.83 -10.09 18.46
C SER A 918 24.46 -10.87 17.20
N SER A 919 25.35 -11.70 16.66
CA SER A 919 25.04 -12.56 15.52
C SER A 919 24.38 -13.89 15.93
N LEU A 920 24.33 -14.18 17.24
CA LEU A 920 23.85 -15.44 17.80
C LEU A 920 22.40 -15.34 18.26
N GLY A 921 21.71 -16.47 18.19
CA GLY A 921 20.38 -16.75 18.72
C GLY A 921 20.41 -18.00 19.60
N VAL A 922 19.25 -18.63 19.79
CA VAL A 922 19.08 -19.81 20.65
C VAL A 922 18.54 -20.99 19.85
N LEU A 923 19.19 -22.13 20.00
CA LEU A 923 18.71 -23.43 19.54
C LEU A 923 18.25 -24.26 20.75
N LYS A 924 16.99 -24.70 20.75
CA LYS A 924 16.41 -25.53 21.82
C LYS A 924 16.20 -26.97 21.37
N LEU A 925 16.61 -27.95 22.17
CA LEU A 925 16.29 -29.37 21.96
C LEU A 925 14.89 -29.65 22.55
N ARG A 926 13.94 -30.15 21.75
CA ARG A 926 12.53 -30.38 22.16
C ARG A 926 12.01 -31.78 21.87
#